data_AF-A0A640P835-F1
#
_entry.id   AF-A0A640P835-F1
#
_cell.length_a   1.000
_cell.length_b   1.000
_cell.length_c   1.000
_cell.angle_alpha   90.00
_cell.angle_beta   90.00
_cell.angle_gamma   90.00
#
_symmetry.space_group_name_H-M   'P 1'
#
loop_
_entity.id
_entity.type
_entity.pdbx_description
1 polymer ?
#
loop_
_entity_poly.entity_id
_entity_poly.type
_entity_poly.pdbx_seq_one_letter_code
_entity_poly.pdbx_strand_id
1 'polypeptide(L)'
;MSQDLKQYADIIEQLKPMVNEPEFNQVLLQIASDVPKEKRFLIKMEVKRLAKPCMRTIDLRGHVDGKCRKYVHEGRSHYMDDIAVDKFEEQLRVFGRYTYGVYEAVQNTENNFRLLREKELAQEIANKDNPSAQKRSAVLEQFKVPTVNLLDYSQRNTERMNFAVAVEIVNSANQSMRGLSVDISLEGLQIKLSKDAFFKTGEKLFIYFRGLENEFAMDKKNGIAYTLVKIITKNDINYLALQRDQDVPNPAFDKFLESFIHGNKRRYKVNMNNTLEAITSKTCEQFFSPRSPTLPVFIDAVNNALIPRFAMANEVNREIVQYWQDEEDNCRLNFLLTQERLLRLLDKSEEMREMFVFSFTHLHGDKVYFYSASFEELMQKDMLFRVFLGFGSRKASWRVYKVTLTDMNPEQAHIPLSIPDSVGNKVKKLNSPPSARLMSKLKNLQFLAHITDVTSVTAQETYSEFKFNRGDLTHLRHFGHPRNRAPSDIQIVRFKYEEQRIESRYQLRTQVEARFNNEDTVHKGVSEDISVHGLGLRIELSKEYKGNLEGKVEVAFPRLQEISNSFDVMHLQYEIIYHNVDKNILHLKTMPGDEGKSARTFFEELIRKNKAKLKVESDEETVPGIGQALRCINARNATSLSFLMSKEGVRYTPQACIIGKQDERITNLTTQYAERGKVNLEFLFRDRKQDSPFVQSGIKAVKLENMPLRQELFVSFDASQKDPRMAIIPRYSDKFESNEQRRAFIRDAMTRGQFIAIHVMLTTTGKPDMSLLQTEINYVTMYAVHRARELEKKLWSFAACSHLVDVTDEVLIRHGFSREDITANKTLKSVTSEQIVLNNA
;
A
#
# COMPACT_ATOMS: atom_id res chain seq x y z
N MET A 1 27.74 -23.04 -38.85
CA MET A 1 28.52 -21.84 -39.22
C MET A 1 29.86 -21.84 -38.46
N SER A 2 30.99 -21.59 -39.12
CA SER A 2 32.29 -21.44 -38.45
C SER A 2 32.33 -20.15 -37.60
N GLN A 3 33.13 -20.11 -36.53
CA GLN A 3 33.22 -18.93 -35.64
C GLN A 3 33.55 -17.63 -36.41
N ASP A 4 34.41 -17.72 -37.43
CA ASP A 4 34.83 -16.62 -38.30
C ASP A 4 33.71 -15.98 -39.15
N LEU A 5 32.61 -16.71 -39.40
CA LEU A 5 31.47 -16.25 -40.21
C LEU A 5 30.31 -15.69 -39.38
N LYS A 6 30.31 -15.90 -38.06
CA LYS A 6 29.23 -15.40 -37.17
C LYS A 6 29.11 -13.88 -37.20
N GLN A 7 30.22 -13.16 -37.31
CA GLN A 7 30.25 -11.69 -37.39
C GLN A 7 29.64 -11.13 -38.69
N TYR A 8 29.40 -11.96 -39.70
CA TYR A 8 28.82 -11.58 -40.99
C TYR A 8 27.42 -12.16 -41.21
N ALA A 9 26.73 -12.57 -40.13
CA ALA A 9 25.41 -13.18 -40.21
C ALA A 9 24.38 -12.28 -40.92
N ASP A 10 24.37 -10.98 -40.62
CA ASP A 10 23.44 -10.02 -41.23
C ASP A 10 23.67 -9.88 -42.75
N ILE A 11 24.93 -9.88 -43.19
CA ILE A 11 25.30 -9.87 -44.62
C ILE A 11 24.85 -11.17 -45.29
N ILE A 12 25.01 -12.31 -44.63
CA ILE A 12 24.57 -13.62 -45.15
C ILE A 12 23.04 -13.64 -45.30
N GLU A 13 22.28 -13.14 -44.32
CA GLU A 13 20.81 -13.07 -44.40
C GLU A 13 20.33 -12.21 -45.57
N GLN A 14 20.93 -11.03 -45.78
CA GLN A 14 20.58 -10.14 -46.90
C GLN A 14 20.86 -10.77 -48.28
N LEU A 15 21.85 -11.66 -48.37
CA LEU A 15 22.26 -12.31 -49.61
C LEU A 15 21.48 -13.59 -49.94
N LYS A 16 20.75 -14.18 -48.98
CA LYS A 16 19.99 -15.43 -49.19
C LYS A 16 18.96 -15.35 -50.33
N PRO A 17 18.12 -14.29 -50.46
CA PRO A 17 17.10 -14.24 -51.51
C PRO A 17 17.71 -14.20 -52.92
N MET A 18 18.90 -13.58 -53.05
CA MET A 18 19.55 -13.33 -54.33
C MET A 18 20.46 -14.48 -54.78
N VAL A 19 20.59 -15.56 -54.00
CA VAL A 19 21.57 -16.64 -54.25
C VAL A 19 21.39 -17.37 -55.59
N ASN A 20 20.15 -17.44 -56.08
CA ASN A 20 19.81 -18.12 -57.32
C ASN A 20 19.73 -17.15 -58.51
N GLU A 21 19.87 -15.84 -58.29
CA GLU A 21 19.82 -14.82 -59.34
C GLU A 21 21.16 -14.71 -60.08
N PRO A 22 21.15 -14.46 -61.40
CA PRO A 22 22.38 -14.29 -62.19
C PRO A 22 23.24 -13.10 -61.72
N GLU A 23 22.62 -12.09 -61.12
CA GLU A 23 23.27 -10.89 -60.57
C GLU A 23 23.90 -11.09 -59.18
N PHE A 24 23.82 -12.28 -58.57
CA PHE A 24 24.30 -12.54 -57.21
C PHE A 24 25.73 -12.02 -56.94
N ASN A 25 26.64 -12.19 -57.91
CA ASN A 25 28.02 -11.73 -57.75
C ASN A 25 28.14 -10.20 -57.70
N GLN A 26 27.26 -9.47 -58.38
CA GLN A 26 27.23 -8.00 -58.35
C GLN A 26 26.65 -7.51 -57.02
N VAL A 27 25.56 -8.14 -56.55
CA VAL A 27 24.94 -7.83 -55.26
C VAL A 27 25.88 -8.12 -54.09
N LEU A 28 26.62 -9.23 -54.14
CA LEU A 28 27.66 -9.55 -53.15
C LEU A 28 28.77 -8.49 -53.10
N LEU A 29 29.16 -7.92 -54.24
CA LEU A 29 30.18 -6.87 -54.29
C LEU A 29 29.67 -5.54 -53.73
N GLN A 30 28.37 -5.26 -53.88
CA GLN A 30 27.72 -4.06 -53.34
C GLN A 30 27.49 -4.16 -51.83
N ILE A 31 26.90 -5.26 -51.35
CA ILE A 31 26.53 -5.42 -49.93
C ILE A 31 27.76 -5.67 -49.04
N ALA A 32 28.78 -6.34 -49.57
CA ALA A 32 29.99 -6.68 -48.82
C ALA A 32 31.23 -5.90 -49.31
N SER A 33 31.06 -4.65 -49.77
CA SER A 33 32.16 -3.80 -50.28
C SER A 33 33.32 -3.69 -49.29
N ASP A 34 32.99 -3.58 -48.01
CA ASP A 34 33.91 -3.29 -46.90
C ASP A 34 34.53 -4.57 -46.31
N VAL A 35 34.20 -5.74 -46.87
CA VAL A 35 34.69 -7.05 -46.41
C VAL A 35 35.90 -7.49 -47.24
N PRO A 36 36.99 -7.98 -46.62
CA PRO A 36 38.14 -8.51 -47.34
C PRO A 36 37.77 -9.59 -48.36
N LYS A 37 38.49 -9.65 -49.49
CA LYS A 37 38.19 -10.55 -50.63
C LYS A 37 38.10 -12.02 -50.21
N GLU A 38 38.98 -12.45 -49.31
CA GLU A 38 39.00 -13.82 -48.76
C GLU A 38 37.73 -14.13 -47.95
N LYS A 39 37.28 -13.20 -47.10
CA LYS A 39 36.06 -13.35 -46.29
C LYS A 39 34.80 -13.26 -47.16
N ARG A 40 34.77 -12.40 -48.19
CA ARG A 40 33.69 -12.38 -49.21
C ARG A 40 33.54 -13.71 -49.93
N PHE A 41 34.66 -14.37 -50.26
CA PHE A 41 34.62 -15.70 -50.86
C PHE A 41 33.99 -16.74 -49.92
N LEU A 42 34.32 -16.69 -48.62
CA LEU A 42 33.71 -17.56 -47.61
C LEU A 42 32.21 -17.29 -47.43
N ILE A 43 31.78 -16.03 -47.41
CA ILE A 43 30.36 -15.64 -47.36
C ILE A 43 29.62 -16.20 -48.59
N LYS A 44 30.19 -16.03 -49.79
CA LYS A 44 29.64 -16.61 -51.03
C LYS A 44 29.50 -18.13 -50.95
N MET A 45 30.52 -18.81 -50.43
CA MET A 45 30.50 -20.26 -50.28
C MET A 45 29.44 -20.72 -49.26
N GLU A 46 29.25 -19.99 -48.16
CA GLU A 46 28.24 -20.31 -47.15
C GLU A 46 26.82 -20.07 -47.65
N VAL A 47 26.56 -18.94 -48.32
CA VAL A 47 25.25 -18.65 -48.93
C VAL A 47 24.91 -19.71 -49.99
N LYS A 48 25.88 -20.10 -50.84
CA LYS A 48 25.70 -21.20 -51.81
C LYS A 48 25.50 -22.56 -51.14
N ARG A 49 26.13 -22.83 -50.00
CA ARG A 49 25.91 -24.05 -49.23
C ARG A 49 24.48 -24.11 -48.70
N LEU A 50 23.99 -23.01 -48.13
CA LEU A 50 22.62 -22.89 -47.61
C LEU A 50 21.58 -23.07 -48.71
N ALA A 51 21.87 -22.65 -49.95
CA ALA A 51 20.98 -22.80 -51.11
C ALA A 51 20.97 -24.20 -51.77
N LYS A 52 21.83 -25.13 -51.32
CA LYS A 52 21.84 -26.50 -51.85
C LYS A 52 20.58 -27.26 -51.42
N PRO A 53 19.96 -28.07 -52.29
CA PRO A 53 18.83 -28.92 -51.93
C PRO A 53 19.16 -29.81 -50.73
N CYS A 54 18.23 -29.88 -49.77
CA CYS A 54 18.36 -30.77 -48.61
C CYS A 54 17.52 -32.02 -48.83
N MET A 55 18.06 -33.20 -48.51
CA MET A 55 17.36 -34.49 -48.60
C MET A 55 16.87 -35.00 -47.24
N ARG A 56 17.16 -34.29 -46.14
CA ARG A 56 16.88 -34.76 -44.77
C ARG A 56 15.46 -34.43 -44.35
N THR A 57 14.81 -35.35 -43.65
CA THR A 57 13.55 -35.10 -42.93
C THR A 57 13.83 -34.38 -41.60
N ILE A 58 12.87 -33.61 -41.11
CA ILE A 58 12.95 -32.88 -39.85
C ILE A 58 12.05 -33.59 -38.84
N ASP A 59 12.58 -33.94 -37.68
CA ASP A 59 11.80 -34.53 -36.59
C ASP A 59 12.18 -33.83 -35.28
N LEU A 60 11.29 -32.97 -34.78
CA LEU A 60 11.46 -32.18 -33.57
C LEU A 60 10.78 -32.80 -32.35
N ARG A 61 10.19 -34.00 -32.47
CA ARG A 61 9.54 -34.68 -31.33
C ARG A 61 10.53 -34.86 -30.18
N GLY A 62 10.16 -34.39 -29.00
CA GLY A 62 11.01 -34.42 -27.80
C GLY A 62 12.19 -33.41 -27.81
N HIS A 63 12.30 -32.58 -28.84
CA HIS A 63 13.35 -31.56 -28.98
C HIS A 63 12.79 -30.13 -28.89
N VAL A 64 11.47 -29.93 -28.93
CA VAL A 64 10.79 -28.64 -28.77
C VAL A 64 9.67 -28.70 -27.74
N ASP A 65 9.35 -27.56 -27.13
CA ASP A 65 8.29 -27.41 -26.12
C ASP A 65 6.87 -27.60 -26.70
N GLY A 66 6.69 -27.32 -28.01
CA GLY A 66 5.42 -27.45 -28.71
C GLY A 66 5.07 -28.89 -29.14
N LYS A 67 3.77 -29.17 -29.30
CA LYS A 67 3.29 -30.47 -29.85
C LYS A 67 3.58 -30.57 -31.34
N CYS A 68 4.56 -31.39 -31.70
CA CYS A 68 4.89 -31.67 -33.10
C CYS A 68 3.77 -32.41 -33.84
N ARG A 69 3.41 -31.93 -35.03
CA ARG A 69 2.45 -32.54 -35.97
C ARG A 69 3.16 -32.97 -37.25
N LYS A 70 2.54 -33.90 -37.98
CA LYS A 70 3.05 -34.36 -39.28
C LYS A 70 2.77 -33.30 -40.35
N TYR A 71 3.83 -32.78 -40.96
CA TYR A 71 3.80 -31.81 -42.07
C TYR A 71 4.43 -32.45 -43.31
N VAL A 72 3.70 -32.46 -44.44
CA VAL A 72 4.14 -33.14 -45.67
C VAL A 72 4.54 -32.12 -46.72
N HIS A 73 5.77 -32.20 -47.22
CA HIS A 73 6.30 -31.32 -48.27
C HIS A 73 7.12 -32.13 -49.29
N GLU A 74 6.85 -31.97 -50.60
CA GLU A 74 7.49 -32.72 -51.69
C GLU A 74 7.54 -34.25 -51.46
N GLY A 75 6.45 -34.83 -50.93
CA GLY A 75 6.36 -36.26 -50.64
C GLY A 75 7.12 -36.72 -49.38
N ARG A 76 7.71 -35.81 -48.61
CA ARG A 76 8.44 -36.11 -47.37
C ARG A 76 7.63 -35.72 -46.15
N SER A 77 7.71 -36.52 -45.09
CA SER A 77 7.04 -36.26 -43.82
C SER A 77 8.02 -35.68 -42.80
N HIS A 78 7.72 -34.47 -42.35
CA HIS A 78 8.40 -33.76 -41.28
C HIS A 78 7.51 -33.79 -40.03
N TYR A 79 8.10 -33.84 -38.84
CA TYR A 79 7.39 -33.73 -37.56
C TYR A 79 7.86 -32.45 -36.86
N MET A 80 7.02 -31.41 -36.90
CA MET A 80 7.36 -30.04 -36.49
C MET A 80 6.19 -29.44 -35.69
N ASP A 81 6.47 -28.56 -34.75
CA ASP A 81 5.42 -27.79 -34.07
C ASP A 81 5.06 -26.53 -34.86
N ASP A 82 4.03 -25.81 -34.44
CA ASP A 82 3.46 -24.70 -35.23
C ASP A 82 4.51 -23.61 -35.53
N ILE A 83 5.40 -23.30 -34.56
CA ILE A 83 6.51 -22.34 -34.74
C ILE A 83 7.53 -22.83 -35.78
N ALA A 84 7.88 -24.11 -35.75
CA ALA A 84 8.80 -24.70 -36.72
C ALA A 84 8.18 -24.79 -38.12
N VAL A 85 6.86 -24.97 -38.24
CA VAL A 85 6.13 -24.91 -39.52
C VAL A 85 6.17 -23.49 -40.09
N ASP A 86 5.88 -22.46 -39.29
CA ASP A 86 5.95 -21.07 -39.73
C ASP A 86 7.36 -20.71 -40.24
N LYS A 87 8.40 -21.12 -39.49
CA LYS A 87 9.79 -20.88 -39.89
C LYS A 87 10.18 -21.67 -41.14
N PHE A 88 9.65 -22.88 -41.30
CA PHE A 88 9.85 -23.70 -42.50
C PHE A 88 9.28 -22.99 -43.72
N GLU A 89 8.05 -22.48 -43.66
CA GLU A 89 7.40 -21.76 -44.77
C GLU A 89 8.10 -20.43 -45.08
N GLU A 90 8.48 -19.66 -44.05
CA GLU A 90 9.21 -18.40 -44.21
C GLU A 90 10.50 -18.61 -45.02
N GLN A 91 11.32 -19.59 -44.61
CA GLN A 91 12.59 -19.86 -45.26
C GLN A 91 12.43 -20.56 -46.62
N LEU A 92 11.35 -21.33 -46.81
CA LEU A 92 11.01 -21.88 -48.12
C LEU A 92 10.73 -20.78 -49.14
N ARG A 93 10.06 -19.69 -48.74
CA ARG A 93 9.82 -18.51 -49.60
C ARG A 93 11.13 -17.81 -49.98
N VAL A 94 12.10 -17.76 -49.06
CA VAL A 94 13.41 -17.13 -49.31
C VAL A 94 14.25 -17.92 -50.31
N PHE A 95 14.29 -19.25 -50.20
CA PHE A 95 15.13 -20.09 -51.06
C PHE A 95 14.40 -20.67 -52.29
N GLY A 96 13.07 -20.57 -52.33
CA GLY A 96 12.20 -21.09 -53.39
C GLY A 96 12.01 -22.62 -53.41
N ARG A 97 12.74 -23.37 -52.57
CA ARG A 97 12.70 -24.83 -52.45
C ARG A 97 13.25 -25.30 -51.11
N TYR A 98 13.12 -26.59 -50.80
CA TYR A 98 13.68 -27.15 -49.58
C TYR A 98 15.21 -27.31 -49.65
N THR A 99 15.93 -26.45 -48.93
CA THR A 99 17.41 -26.37 -48.91
C THR A 99 18.01 -26.61 -47.53
N TYR A 100 19.34 -26.71 -47.45
CA TYR A 100 20.05 -26.79 -46.17
C TYR A 100 19.79 -25.57 -45.28
N GLY A 101 19.56 -24.40 -45.88
CA GLY A 101 19.16 -23.19 -45.16
C GLY A 101 17.80 -23.32 -44.47
N VAL A 102 16.81 -23.93 -45.14
CA VAL A 102 15.50 -24.21 -44.54
C VAL A 102 15.65 -25.22 -43.40
N TYR A 103 16.37 -26.32 -43.63
CA TYR A 103 16.61 -27.35 -42.62
C TYR A 103 17.31 -26.80 -41.36
N GLU A 104 18.38 -26.02 -41.52
CA GLU A 104 19.14 -25.46 -40.40
C GLU A 104 18.36 -24.37 -39.66
N ALA A 105 17.57 -23.56 -40.35
CA ALA A 105 16.75 -22.52 -39.71
C ALA A 105 15.66 -23.13 -38.82
N VAL A 106 15.01 -24.21 -39.30
CA VAL A 106 13.97 -24.91 -38.55
C VAL A 106 14.55 -25.69 -37.37
N GLN A 107 15.76 -26.22 -37.49
CA GLN A 107 16.44 -26.88 -36.37
C GLN A 107 16.94 -25.89 -35.30
N ASN A 108 17.02 -24.59 -35.63
CA ASN A 108 17.46 -23.53 -34.73
C ASN A 108 16.32 -22.61 -34.25
N THR A 109 15.08 -23.09 -34.22
CA THR A 109 13.94 -22.34 -33.67
C THR A 109 14.09 -22.11 -32.17
N GLU A 110 13.53 -20.99 -31.69
CA GLU A 110 13.74 -20.49 -30.32
C GLU A 110 13.23 -21.44 -29.22
N ASN A 111 12.29 -22.31 -29.57
CA ASN A 111 11.65 -23.32 -28.73
C ASN A 111 12.42 -24.65 -28.65
N ASN A 112 13.58 -24.78 -29.31
CA ASN A 112 14.37 -26.01 -29.29
C ASN A 112 15.11 -26.16 -27.96
N PHE A 113 14.87 -27.26 -27.24
CA PHE A 113 15.47 -27.57 -25.94
C PHE A 113 16.99 -27.50 -25.96
N ARG A 114 17.65 -27.82 -27.10
CA ARG A 114 19.11 -27.69 -27.22
C ARG A 114 19.57 -26.22 -27.16
N LEU A 115 18.87 -25.32 -27.84
CA LEU A 115 19.17 -23.88 -27.83
C LEU A 115 18.75 -23.21 -26.52
N LEU A 116 17.66 -23.66 -25.90
CA LEU A 116 17.30 -23.28 -24.53
C LEU A 116 18.42 -23.69 -23.57
N ARG A 117 18.92 -24.93 -23.64
CA ARG A 117 20.01 -25.41 -22.78
C ARG A 117 21.34 -24.73 -23.07
N GLU A 118 21.67 -24.44 -24.33
CA GLU A 118 22.87 -23.68 -24.70
C GLU A 118 22.76 -22.20 -24.28
N LYS A 119 21.58 -21.58 -24.37
CA LYS A 119 21.32 -20.23 -23.81
C LYS A 119 21.34 -20.24 -22.29
N GLU A 120 20.79 -21.26 -21.63
CA GLU A 120 20.85 -21.45 -20.18
C GLU A 120 22.27 -21.70 -19.73
N LEU A 121 23.06 -22.53 -20.43
CA LEU A 121 24.49 -22.75 -20.15
C LEU A 121 25.31 -21.50 -20.43
N ALA A 122 25.04 -20.77 -21.52
CA ALA A 122 25.71 -19.50 -21.81
C ALA A 122 25.32 -18.41 -20.80
N GLN A 123 24.06 -18.38 -20.36
CA GLN A 123 23.61 -17.55 -19.25
C GLN A 123 24.27 -18.00 -17.95
N GLU A 124 24.37 -19.29 -17.64
CA GLU A 124 25.04 -19.80 -16.44
C GLU A 124 26.54 -19.52 -16.44
N ILE A 125 27.21 -19.59 -17.59
CA ILE A 125 28.61 -19.22 -17.77
C ILE A 125 28.78 -17.70 -17.64
N ALA A 126 27.93 -16.90 -18.30
CA ALA A 126 27.92 -15.44 -18.12
C ALA A 126 27.56 -15.01 -16.67
N ASN A 127 26.72 -15.79 -15.99
CA ASN A 127 26.32 -15.61 -14.59
C ASN A 127 27.46 -16.01 -13.63
N LYS A 128 28.28 -17.00 -14.00
CA LYS A 128 29.51 -17.39 -13.26
C LYS A 128 30.64 -16.38 -13.45
N ASP A 129 30.77 -15.79 -14.64
CA ASP A 129 31.79 -14.78 -14.93
C ASP A 129 31.47 -13.41 -14.31
N ASN A 130 30.23 -13.17 -13.86
CA ASN A 130 29.84 -11.89 -13.25
C ASN A 130 28.93 -12.01 -12.00
N PRO A 131 29.43 -12.57 -10.88
CA PRO A 131 28.68 -12.73 -9.63
C PRO A 131 28.20 -11.41 -8.99
N SER A 132 28.73 -10.27 -9.45
CA SER A 132 28.32 -8.93 -9.02
C SER A 132 26.94 -8.52 -9.56
N ALA A 133 26.58 -8.96 -10.77
CA ALA A 133 25.31 -8.64 -11.41
C ALA A 133 24.14 -9.40 -10.77
N GLN A 134 24.36 -10.68 -10.40
CA GLN A 134 23.37 -11.52 -9.74
C GLN A 134 23.06 -11.02 -8.31
N LYS A 135 24.11 -10.65 -7.54
CA LYS A 135 23.93 -9.98 -6.25
C LYS A 135 23.17 -8.65 -6.39
N ARG A 136 23.48 -7.84 -7.40
CA ARG A 136 22.75 -6.58 -7.66
C ARG A 136 21.29 -6.81 -8.02
N SER A 137 20.98 -7.77 -8.89
CA SER A 137 19.60 -8.11 -9.26
C SER A 137 18.79 -8.58 -8.05
N ALA A 138 19.33 -9.50 -7.24
CA ALA A 138 18.68 -9.99 -6.03
C ALA A 138 18.45 -8.88 -4.98
N VAL A 139 19.39 -7.94 -4.86
CA VAL A 139 19.27 -6.77 -3.97
C VAL A 139 18.20 -5.78 -4.45
N LEU A 140 17.96 -5.66 -5.77
CA LEU A 140 16.91 -4.79 -6.30
C LEU A 140 15.51 -5.42 -6.15
N GLU A 141 15.40 -6.74 -6.29
CA GLU A 141 14.14 -7.47 -6.12
C GLU A 141 13.54 -7.34 -4.71
N GLN A 142 14.37 -7.20 -3.66
CA GLN A 142 13.86 -7.05 -2.29
C GLN A 142 13.03 -5.76 -2.07
N PHE A 143 13.14 -4.78 -2.97
CA PHE A 143 12.37 -3.54 -2.93
C PHE A 143 11.08 -3.60 -3.75
N LYS A 144 10.83 -4.73 -4.44
CA LYS A 144 9.57 -5.03 -5.10
C LYS A 144 8.65 -5.79 -4.14
N VAL A 145 7.65 -5.10 -3.60
CA VAL A 145 6.82 -5.64 -2.51
C VAL A 145 5.36 -5.82 -2.95
N PRO A 146 4.65 -6.82 -2.42
CA PRO A 146 3.25 -7.05 -2.76
C PRO A 146 2.35 -5.93 -2.24
N THR A 147 1.31 -5.64 -3.01
CA THR A 147 0.20 -4.76 -2.62
C THR A 147 -0.83 -5.55 -1.83
N VAL A 148 -1.32 -4.98 -0.73
CA VAL A 148 -2.29 -5.59 0.18
C VAL A 148 -3.54 -4.70 0.23
N ASN A 149 -4.71 -5.30 0.06
CA ASN A 149 -5.97 -4.63 0.33
C ASN A 149 -6.29 -4.82 1.83
N LEU A 150 -6.41 -3.72 2.56
CA LEU A 150 -6.65 -3.77 4.00
C LEU A 150 -8.07 -4.23 4.30
N LEU A 151 -8.16 -5.26 5.13
CA LEU A 151 -9.40 -5.84 5.63
C LEU A 151 -10.40 -6.31 4.54
N ASP A 152 -9.93 -6.46 3.31
CA ASP A 152 -10.71 -6.92 2.16
C ASP A 152 -10.36 -8.38 1.88
N TYR A 153 -10.82 -9.25 2.78
CA TYR A 153 -10.71 -10.69 2.64
C TYR A 153 -12.08 -11.33 2.89
N SER A 154 -12.36 -12.42 2.19
CA SER A 154 -13.63 -13.12 2.32
C SER A 154 -13.64 -14.03 3.55
N GLN A 155 -14.75 -14.06 4.29
CA GLN A 155 -15.04 -15.19 5.17
C GLN A 155 -15.33 -16.41 4.30
N ARG A 156 -14.80 -17.58 4.68
CA ARG A 156 -15.24 -18.84 4.09
C ARG A 156 -16.44 -19.37 4.84
N ASN A 157 -17.44 -19.85 4.12
CA ASN A 157 -18.59 -20.56 4.71
C ASN A 157 -18.19 -21.95 5.22
N THR A 158 -17.25 -22.60 4.53
CA THR A 158 -16.83 -23.98 4.83
C THR A 158 -15.31 -24.16 4.69
N GLU A 159 -14.74 -25.08 5.46
CA GLU A 159 -13.34 -25.48 5.33
C GLU A 159 -13.07 -26.17 3.98
N ARG A 160 -11.88 -25.96 3.43
CA ARG A 160 -11.41 -26.56 2.18
C ARG A 160 -10.23 -27.47 2.43
N MET A 161 -10.25 -28.65 1.83
CA MET A 161 -9.17 -29.61 1.88
C MET A 161 -8.46 -29.62 0.53
N ASN A 162 -7.13 -29.53 0.52
CA ASN A 162 -6.38 -29.76 -0.71
C ASN A 162 -6.53 -31.23 -1.09
N PHE A 163 -7.09 -31.48 -2.26
CA PHE A 163 -7.43 -32.82 -2.68
C PHE A 163 -7.29 -32.90 -4.19
N ALA A 164 -6.27 -33.62 -4.64
CA ALA A 164 -5.94 -33.74 -6.05
C ALA A 164 -6.43 -35.07 -6.60
N VAL A 165 -7.53 -35.01 -7.36
CA VAL A 165 -8.18 -36.16 -8.00
C VAL A 165 -8.47 -35.83 -9.45
N ALA A 166 -8.35 -36.83 -10.32
CA ALA A 166 -8.73 -36.72 -11.71
C ALA A 166 -10.25 -36.50 -11.82
N VAL A 167 -10.63 -35.43 -12.52
CA VAL A 167 -12.01 -35.04 -12.75
C VAL A 167 -12.27 -34.86 -14.23
N GLU A 168 -13.49 -35.16 -14.65
CA GLU A 168 -13.99 -34.86 -15.98
C GLU A 168 -15.07 -33.79 -15.87
N ILE A 169 -14.95 -32.75 -16.68
CA ILE A 169 -15.81 -31.58 -16.71
C ILE A 169 -16.62 -31.66 -17.99
N VAL A 170 -17.94 -31.64 -17.86
CA VAL A 170 -18.86 -31.58 -19.01
C VAL A 170 -19.59 -30.25 -18.96
N ASN A 171 -19.48 -29.48 -20.03
CA ASN A 171 -20.14 -28.18 -20.14
C ASN A 171 -21.57 -28.32 -20.70
N SER A 172 -22.29 -27.19 -20.77
CA SER A 172 -23.68 -27.19 -21.28
C SER A 172 -23.78 -27.54 -22.77
N ALA A 173 -22.68 -27.42 -23.52
CA ALA A 173 -22.56 -27.86 -24.91
C ALA A 173 -22.13 -29.34 -25.05
N ASN A 174 -22.15 -30.10 -23.95
CA ASN A 174 -21.76 -31.50 -23.87
C ASN A 174 -20.30 -31.80 -24.28
N GLN A 175 -19.43 -30.79 -24.21
CA GLN A 175 -18.00 -30.95 -24.42
C GLN A 175 -17.35 -31.43 -23.13
N SER A 176 -16.59 -32.52 -23.23
CA SER A 176 -15.86 -33.13 -22.12
C SER A 176 -14.40 -32.69 -22.10
N MET A 177 -13.93 -32.31 -20.92
CA MET A 177 -12.55 -31.91 -20.66
C MET A 177 -12.03 -32.61 -19.41
N ARG A 178 -10.77 -33.03 -19.44
CA ARG A 178 -10.12 -33.64 -18.28
C ARG A 178 -9.35 -32.58 -17.48
N GLY A 179 -9.46 -32.66 -16.17
CA GLY A 179 -8.76 -31.79 -15.23
C GLY A 179 -8.34 -32.53 -13.97
N LEU A 180 -7.73 -31.78 -13.06
CA LEU A 180 -7.36 -32.25 -11.72
C LEU A 180 -7.96 -31.29 -10.69
N SER A 181 -8.65 -31.82 -9.68
CA SER A 181 -9.04 -30.99 -8.54
C SER A 181 -7.79 -30.47 -7.82
N VAL A 182 -7.92 -29.31 -7.19
CA VAL A 182 -6.88 -28.65 -6.40
C VAL A 182 -7.31 -28.64 -4.94
N ASP A 183 -8.49 -28.13 -4.68
CA ASP A 183 -9.16 -28.18 -3.38
C ASP A 183 -10.66 -28.46 -3.52
N ILE A 184 -11.24 -29.01 -2.45
CA ILE A 184 -12.66 -29.35 -2.35
C ILE A 184 -13.22 -28.94 -1.00
N SER A 185 -14.48 -28.51 -0.99
CA SER A 185 -15.32 -28.26 0.17
C SER A 185 -16.74 -28.74 -0.09
N LEU A 186 -17.59 -28.73 0.93
CA LEU A 186 -19.02 -29.03 0.80
C LEU A 186 -19.71 -28.19 -0.29
N GLU A 187 -19.36 -26.90 -0.39
CA GLU A 187 -20.04 -25.94 -1.26
C GLU A 187 -19.23 -25.56 -2.51
N GLY A 188 -18.04 -26.12 -2.73
CA GLY A 188 -17.16 -25.61 -3.78
C GLY A 188 -15.99 -26.51 -4.12
N LEU A 189 -15.48 -26.32 -5.33
CA LEU A 189 -14.42 -27.12 -5.94
C LEU A 189 -13.50 -26.21 -6.76
N GLN A 190 -12.19 -26.41 -6.67
CA GLN A 190 -11.25 -25.80 -7.60
C GLN A 190 -10.63 -26.86 -8.50
N ILE A 191 -10.57 -26.61 -9.81
CA ILE A 191 -9.99 -27.54 -10.79
C ILE A 191 -8.91 -26.83 -11.62
N LYS A 192 -7.79 -27.50 -11.87
CA LYS A 192 -6.74 -27.07 -12.81
C LYS A 192 -6.85 -27.82 -14.14
N LEU A 193 -6.66 -27.10 -15.24
CA LEU A 193 -6.77 -27.56 -16.63
C LEU A 193 -5.79 -26.82 -17.55
N SER A 194 -5.53 -27.37 -18.73
CA SER A 194 -4.73 -26.72 -19.77
C SER A 194 -5.41 -25.47 -20.33
N LYS A 195 -4.62 -24.51 -20.82
CA LYS A 195 -5.06 -23.19 -21.33
C LYS A 195 -6.11 -23.25 -22.45
N ASP A 196 -6.10 -24.32 -23.25
CA ASP A 196 -6.93 -24.46 -24.46
C ASP A 196 -8.44 -24.58 -24.20
N ALA A 197 -8.85 -24.65 -22.92
CA ALA A 197 -10.24 -24.81 -22.54
C ALA A 197 -10.93 -23.44 -22.33
N PHE A 198 -11.97 -23.17 -23.13
CA PHE A 198 -12.76 -21.95 -23.05
C PHE A 198 -14.01 -22.15 -22.18
N PHE A 199 -14.15 -21.33 -21.14
CA PHE A 199 -15.33 -21.31 -20.27
C PHE A 199 -15.83 -19.88 -20.06
N LYS A 200 -17.10 -19.73 -19.71
CA LYS A 200 -17.68 -18.44 -19.31
C LYS A 200 -18.07 -18.45 -17.84
N THR A 201 -17.72 -17.40 -17.11
CA THR A 201 -18.21 -17.20 -15.74
C THR A 201 -19.74 -17.22 -15.72
N GLY A 202 -20.33 -17.91 -14.75
CA GLY A 202 -21.76 -18.16 -14.63
C GLY A 202 -22.24 -19.43 -15.34
N GLU A 203 -21.39 -20.10 -16.14
CA GLU A 203 -21.76 -21.34 -16.83
C GLU A 203 -21.95 -22.51 -15.84
N LYS A 204 -22.97 -23.33 -16.09
CA LYS A 204 -23.23 -24.57 -15.36
C LYS A 204 -22.42 -25.71 -15.95
N LEU A 205 -21.67 -26.38 -15.09
CA LEU A 205 -20.75 -27.46 -15.40
C LEU A 205 -21.08 -28.70 -14.57
N PHE A 206 -21.00 -29.87 -15.20
CA PHE A 206 -21.19 -31.17 -14.56
C PHE A 206 -19.83 -31.82 -14.34
N ILE A 207 -19.52 -32.12 -13.08
CA ILE A 207 -18.23 -32.66 -12.68
C ILE A 207 -18.36 -34.13 -12.32
N TYR A 208 -17.55 -34.97 -12.97
CA TYR A 208 -17.43 -36.40 -12.69
C TYR A 208 -16.11 -36.67 -11.99
N PHE A 209 -16.17 -37.16 -10.76
CA PHE A 209 -14.99 -37.46 -9.94
C PHE A 209 -14.41 -38.83 -10.27
N ARG A 210 -13.84 -38.97 -11.48
CA ARG A 210 -13.33 -40.25 -12.01
C ARG A 210 -12.35 -40.96 -11.08
N GLY A 211 -11.53 -40.23 -10.32
CA GLY A 211 -10.61 -40.84 -9.35
C GLY A 211 -11.27 -41.37 -8.06
N LEU A 212 -12.55 -41.10 -7.81
CA LEU A 212 -13.30 -41.60 -6.65
C LEU A 212 -14.34 -42.68 -7.01
N GLU A 213 -14.63 -42.88 -8.30
CA GLU A 213 -15.66 -43.82 -8.80
C GLU A 213 -15.39 -45.30 -8.52
N ASN A 214 -14.13 -45.66 -8.21
CA ASN A 214 -13.73 -47.03 -7.91
C ASN A 214 -13.65 -47.30 -6.40
N GLU A 215 -13.43 -46.27 -5.60
CA GLU A 215 -13.29 -46.38 -4.14
C GLU A 215 -14.62 -46.18 -3.41
N PHE A 216 -15.56 -45.45 -4.03
CA PHE A 216 -16.85 -45.12 -3.46
C PHE A 216 -17.93 -45.37 -4.51
N ALA A 217 -19.03 -46.01 -4.10
CA ALA A 217 -20.17 -46.35 -4.96
C ALA A 217 -20.94 -45.08 -5.39
N MET A 218 -20.30 -44.22 -6.18
CA MET A 218 -20.91 -43.02 -6.76
C MET A 218 -21.69 -43.37 -8.02
N ASP A 219 -22.76 -42.61 -8.27
CA ASP A 219 -23.51 -42.69 -9.50
C ASP A 219 -22.64 -42.24 -10.67
N LYS A 220 -22.24 -43.19 -11.51
CA LYS A 220 -21.37 -42.96 -12.68
C LYS A 220 -22.11 -42.29 -13.84
N LYS A 221 -23.43 -42.21 -13.78
CA LYS A 221 -24.27 -41.69 -14.88
C LYS A 221 -24.53 -40.19 -14.77
N ASN A 222 -24.64 -39.65 -13.56
CA ASN A 222 -25.02 -38.25 -13.33
C ASN A 222 -23.87 -37.46 -12.72
N GLY A 223 -23.38 -36.46 -13.45
CA GLY A 223 -22.35 -35.55 -12.96
C GLY A 223 -22.87 -34.65 -11.83
N ILE A 224 -21.94 -34.21 -10.98
CA ILE A 224 -22.22 -33.31 -9.86
C ILE A 224 -22.27 -31.88 -10.41
N ALA A 225 -23.41 -31.20 -10.27
CA ALA A 225 -23.61 -29.86 -10.82
C ALA A 225 -22.87 -28.78 -10.01
N TYR A 226 -22.17 -27.90 -10.74
CA TYR A 226 -21.51 -26.71 -10.22
C TYR A 226 -21.70 -25.52 -11.16
N THR A 227 -21.64 -24.31 -10.62
CA THR A 227 -21.60 -23.05 -11.38
C THR A 227 -20.19 -22.47 -11.35
N LEU A 228 -19.68 -22.06 -12.50
CA LEU A 228 -18.37 -21.44 -12.62
C LEU A 228 -18.39 -20.01 -12.08
N VAL A 229 -17.67 -19.76 -10.98
CA VAL A 229 -17.64 -18.44 -10.33
C VAL A 229 -16.45 -17.59 -10.80
N LYS A 230 -15.30 -18.21 -11.06
CA LYS A 230 -14.08 -17.48 -11.42
C LYS A 230 -13.11 -18.35 -12.22
N ILE A 231 -12.44 -17.74 -13.18
CA ILE A 231 -11.32 -18.32 -13.94
C ILE A 231 -10.04 -17.58 -13.55
N ILE A 232 -8.99 -18.30 -13.20
CA ILE A 232 -7.67 -17.75 -12.88
C ILE A 232 -6.64 -18.43 -13.78
N THR A 233 -6.00 -17.68 -14.67
CA THR A 233 -4.92 -18.22 -15.52
C THR A 233 -3.56 -17.86 -14.93
N LYS A 234 -2.72 -18.86 -14.67
CA LYS A 234 -1.34 -18.70 -14.19
C LYS A 234 -0.44 -19.69 -14.91
N ASN A 235 0.68 -19.23 -15.47
CA ASN A 235 1.69 -20.07 -16.13
C ASN A 235 1.06 -21.06 -17.13
N ASP A 236 0.18 -20.57 -18.02
CA ASP A 236 -0.54 -21.36 -19.01
C ASP A 236 -1.42 -22.51 -18.46
N ILE A 237 -1.80 -22.41 -17.18
CA ILE A 237 -2.78 -23.29 -16.53
C ILE A 237 -4.01 -22.47 -16.16
N ASN A 238 -5.19 -22.97 -16.52
CA ASN A 238 -6.47 -22.41 -16.10
C ASN A 238 -6.90 -23.08 -14.79
N TYR A 239 -7.22 -22.25 -13.79
CA TYR A 239 -7.84 -22.67 -12.53
C TYR A 239 -9.30 -22.20 -12.53
N LEU A 240 -10.23 -23.15 -12.52
CA LEU A 240 -11.65 -22.90 -12.40
C LEU A 240 -12.06 -22.98 -10.93
N ALA A 241 -12.66 -21.91 -10.40
CA ALA A 241 -13.32 -21.91 -9.10
C ALA A 241 -14.82 -22.12 -9.30
N LEU A 242 -15.32 -23.23 -8.77
CA LEU A 242 -16.68 -23.72 -8.95
C LEU A 242 -17.44 -23.67 -7.63
N GLN A 243 -18.70 -23.27 -7.68
CA GLN A 243 -19.63 -23.31 -6.55
C GLN A 243 -20.67 -24.39 -6.78
N ARG A 244 -21.01 -25.16 -5.74
CA ARG A 244 -22.03 -26.21 -5.81
C ARG A 244 -23.35 -25.57 -6.23
N ASP A 245 -23.99 -26.14 -7.24
CA ASP A 245 -25.30 -25.68 -7.70
C ASP A 245 -26.37 -26.13 -6.69
N GLN A 246 -27.09 -25.18 -6.09
CA GLN A 246 -28.13 -25.46 -5.10
C GLN A 246 -29.47 -25.87 -5.73
N ASP A 247 -29.69 -25.53 -7.01
CA ASP A 247 -30.92 -25.86 -7.74
C ASP A 247 -30.92 -27.32 -8.21
N VAL A 248 -29.75 -27.96 -8.26
CA VAL A 248 -29.58 -29.40 -8.57
C VAL A 248 -28.84 -30.10 -7.42
N PRO A 249 -29.51 -30.29 -6.27
CA PRO A 249 -28.90 -30.91 -5.10
C PRO A 249 -28.65 -32.40 -5.33
N ASN A 250 -27.59 -32.94 -4.70
CA ASN A 250 -27.35 -34.38 -4.64
C ASN A 250 -27.07 -34.79 -3.19
N PRO A 251 -28.12 -35.04 -2.38
CA PRO A 251 -27.97 -35.28 -0.95
C PRO A 251 -27.09 -36.49 -0.60
N ALA A 252 -27.03 -37.49 -1.48
CA ALA A 252 -26.17 -38.67 -1.29
C ALA A 252 -24.69 -38.29 -1.41
N PHE A 253 -24.34 -37.53 -2.44
CA PHE A 253 -22.98 -37.01 -2.60
C PHE A 253 -22.60 -36.04 -1.48
N ASP A 254 -23.53 -35.18 -1.04
CA ASP A 254 -23.25 -34.19 -0.01
C ASP A 254 -22.95 -34.85 1.36
N LYS A 255 -23.72 -35.88 1.76
CA LYS A 255 -23.43 -36.69 2.96
C LYS A 255 -22.11 -37.45 2.87
N PHE A 256 -21.82 -38.01 1.68
CA PHE A 256 -20.53 -38.65 1.42
C PHE A 256 -19.39 -37.65 1.60
N LEU A 257 -19.49 -36.48 0.97
CA LEU A 257 -18.44 -35.48 0.98
C LEU A 257 -18.20 -34.92 2.40
N GLU A 258 -19.27 -34.74 3.19
CA GLU A 258 -19.16 -34.36 4.59
C GLU A 258 -18.37 -35.38 5.43
N SER A 259 -18.72 -36.66 5.29
CA SER A 259 -18.06 -37.75 5.98
C SER A 259 -16.61 -37.91 5.50
N PHE A 260 -16.39 -37.78 4.19
CA PHE A 260 -15.09 -37.91 3.55
C PHE A 260 -14.12 -36.81 4.00
N ILE A 261 -14.59 -35.55 3.98
CA ILE A 261 -13.79 -34.42 4.44
C ILE A 261 -13.51 -34.59 5.94
N HIS A 262 -14.51 -34.87 6.79
CA HIS A 262 -14.28 -35.07 8.23
C HIS A 262 -13.29 -36.19 8.54
N GLY A 263 -13.42 -37.34 7.87
CA GLY A 263 -12.53 -38.49 8.06
C GLY A 263 -11.09 -38.24 7.59
N ASN A 264 -10.91 -37.42 6.55
CA ASN A 264 -9.59 -37.21 5.93
C ASN A 264 -8.96 -35.84 6.19
N LYS A 265 -9.60 -34.92 6.93
CA LYS A 265 -9.08 -33.59 7.32
C LYS A 265 -7.70 -33.63 7.98
N ARG A 266 -7.34 -34.73 8.65
CA ARG A 266 -6.00 -34.93 9.25
C ARG A 266 -4.98 -35.53 8.29
N ARG A 267 -5.43 -36.24 7.25
CA ARG A 267 -4.58 -36.92 6.25
C ARG A 267 -4.21 -35.98 5.10
N TYR A 268 -5.14 -35.16 4.65
CA TYR A 268 -4.90 -34.16 3.60
C TYR A 268 -4.76 -32.76 4.19
N LYS A 269 -3.87 -31.97 3.59
CA LYS A 269 -3.57 -30.62 4.07
C LYS A 269 -4.77 -29.68 3.87
N VAL A 270 -5.22 -29.04 4.94
CA VAL A 270 -6.24 -27.99 4.89
C VAL A 270 -5.71 -26.76 4.14
N ASN A 271 -6.54 -26.17 3.29
CA ASN A 271 -6.20 -24.97 2.54
C ASN A 271 -6.32 -23.74 3.45
N MET A 272 -5.20 -23.09 3.77
CA MET A 272 -5.17 -21.93 4.67
C MET A 272 -4.89 -20.60 3.96
N ASN A 273 -4.85 -20.56 2.62
CA ASN A 273 -4.38 -19.37 1.89
C ASN A 273 -5.19 -18.11 2.24
N ASN A 274 -6.52 -18.22 2.32
CA ASN A 274 -7.41 -17.12 2.74
C ASN A 274 -7.08 -16.63 4.16
N THR A 275 -6.78 -17.55 5.08
CA THR A 275 -6.41 -17.20 6.46
C THR A 275 -5.04 -16.54 6.52
N LEU A 276 -4.08 -16.97 5.71
CA LEU A 276 -2.76 -16.34 5.62
C LEU A 276 -2.84 -14.92 5.01
N GLU A 277 -3.67 -14.73 3.99
CA GLU A 277 -3.95 -13.42 3.39
C GLU A 277 -4.66 -12.51 4.39
N ALA A 278 -5.66 -13.01 5.13
CA ALA A 278 -6.35 -12.26 6.17
C ALA A 278 -5.42 -11.85 7.32
N ILE A 279 -4.56 -12.76 7.81
CA ILE A 279 -3.55 -12.45 8.83
C ILE A 279 -2.60 -11.37 8.30
N THR A 280 -2.13 -11.48 7.06
CA THR A 280 -1.26 -10.46 6.44
C THR A 280 -1.96 -9.10 6.34
N SER A 281 -3.23 -9.10 5.92
CA SER A 281 -4.05 -7.89 5.79
C SER A 281 -4.28 -7.20 7.13
N LYS A 282 -4.68 -7.95 8.17
CA LYS A 282 -4.83 -7.44 9.55
C LYS A 282 -3.51 -7.01 10.17
N THR A 283 -2.41 -7.69 9.84
CA THR A 283 -1.05 -7.28 10.24
C THR A 283 -0.71 -5.92 9.63
N CYS A 284 -0.99 -5.72 8.35
CA CYS A 284 -0.76 -4.43 7.71
C CYS A 284 -1.61 -3.34 8.37
N GLU A 285 -2.90 -3.61 8.57
CA GLU A 285 -3.83 -2.65 9.16
C GLU A 285 -3.44 -2.22 10.57
N GLN A 286 -3.08 -3.16 11.45
CA GLN A 286 -2.73 -2.83 12.83
C GLN A 286 -1.48 -1.96 12.96
N PHE A 287 -0.59 -1.95 11.95
CA PHE A 287 0.58 -1.08 11.95
C PHE A 287 0.35 0.23 11.21
N PHE A 288 -0.45 0.24 10.14
CA PHE A 288 -0.73 1.47 9.38
C PHE A 288 -1.71 2.39 10.10
N SER A 289 -2.85 1.88 10.57
CA SER A 289 -3.93 2.73 11.08
C SER A 289 -3.55 3.57 12.30
N PRO A 290 -2.81 3.06 13.32
CA PRO A 290 -2.42 3.87 14.47
C PRO A 290 -1.38 4.95 14.14
N ARG A 291 -0.65 4.79 13.03
CA ARG A 291 0.45 5.67 12.60
C ARG A 291 0.12 6.52 11.38
N SER A 292 -1.10 6.42 10.87
CA SER A 292 -1.57 7.22 9.74
C SER A 292 -1.59 8.71 10.10
N PRO A 293 -1.01 9.59 9.27
CA PRO A 293 -1.05 11.04 9.50
C PRO A 293 -2.34 11.71 9.08
N THR A 294 -3.24 10.94 8.49
CA THR A 294 -4.50 11.42 7.95
C THR A 294 -5.57 11.29 9.01
N LEU A 295 -6.28 12.38 9.31
CA LEU A 295 -7.48 12.41 10.15
C LEU A 295 -8.70 12.04 9.31
N PRO A 296 -9.34 10.87 9.52
CA PRO A 296 -10.57 10.50 8.84
C PRO A 296 -11.76 11.19 9.52
N VAL A 297 -12.59 11.86 8.74
CA VAL A 297 -13.84 12.52 9.17
C VAL A 297 -15.02 11.95 8.38
N PHE A 298 -15.96 11.34 9.08
CA PHE A 298 -17.10 10.65 8.51
C PHE A 298 -18.26 11.62 8.27
N ILE A 299 -18.73 11.65 7.03
CA ILE A 299 -19.73 12.61 6.55
C ILE A 299 -21.08 11.90 6.38
N ASP A 300 -22.07 12.45 7.06
CA ASP A 300 -23.47 12.07 7.01
C ASP A 300 -24.17 12.84 5.88
N ALA A 301 -24.90 12.14 5.03
CA ALA A 301 -25.63 12.74 3.91
C ALA A 301 -27.14 12.61 4.16
N VAL A 302 -27.77 13.71 4.60
CA VAL A 302 -29.19 13.77 4.95
C VAL A 302 -29.82 14.99 4.30
N ASN A 303 -30.91 14.81 3.56
CA ASN A 303 -31.64 15.91 2.91
C ASN A 303 -30.73 16.85 2.09
N ASN A 304 -29.81 16.28 1.31
CA ASN A 304 -28.75 16.98 0.54
C ASN A 304 -27.74 17.80 1.37
N ALA A 305 -27.80 17.75 2.70
CA ALA A 305 -26.79 18.31 3.58
C ALA A 305 -25.70 17.26 3.87
N LEU A 306 -24.45 17.68 3.75
CA LEU A 306 -23.25 16.92 4.06
C LEU A 306 -22.71 17.40 5.40
N ILE A 307 -22.85 16.56 6.43
CA ILE A 307 -22.58 16.97 7.80
C ILE A 307 -21.50 16.08 8.40
N PRO A 308 -20.33 16.63 8.79
CA PRO A 308 -19.33 15.90 9.56
C PRO A 308 -19.90 15.43 10.91
N ARG A 309 -19.77 14.13 11.22
CA ARG A 309 -20.30 13.52 12.46
C ARG A 309 -19.25 12.95 13.38
N PHE A 310 -18.27 12.26 12.81
CA PHE A 310 -17.24 11.56 13.57
C PHE A 310 -15.88 11.93 13.02
N ALA A 311 -14.87 12.06 13.88
CA ALA A 311 -13.48 12.14 13.47
C ALA A 311 -12.65 11.12 14.26
N MET A 312 -11.79 10.37 13.58
CA MET A 312 -10.99 9.31 14.19
C MET A 312 -9.55 9.75 14.47
N ALA A 313 -9.24 10.04 15.73
CA ALA A 313 -7.92 10.52 16.13
C ALA A 313 -7.01 9.37 16.58
N ASN A 314 -5.76 9.35 16.13
CA ASN A 314 -4.68 8.47 16.58
C ASN A 314 -3.51 9.30 17.15
N GLU A 315 -2.39 8.66 17.49
CA GLU A 315 -1.22 9.35 18.07
C GLU A 315 -0.61 10.40 17.14
N VAL A 316 -0.70 10.20 15.82
CA VAL A 316 0.00 11.00 14.81
C VAL A 316 -0.87 12.15 14.30
N ASN A 317 -2.15 11.90 14.04
CA ASN A 317 -3.07 12.88 13.43
C ASN A 317 -3.82 13.74 14.48
N ARG A 318 -3.67 13.46 15.79
CA ARG A 318 -4.32 14.23 16.86
C ARG A 318 -3.99 15.72 16.85
N GLU A 319 -2.80 16.08 16.36
CA GLU A 319 -2.39 17.48 16.16
C GLU A 319 -3.36 18.25 15.25
N ILE A 320 -3.96 17.58 14.27
CA ILE A 320 -4.97 18.18 13.39
C ILE A 320 -6.21 18.55 14.20
N VAL A 321 -6.67 17.65 15.08
CA VAL A 321 -7.81 17.94 15.96
C VAL A 321 -7.49 19.12 16.88
N GLN A 322 -6.31 19.10 17.51
CA GLN A 322 -5.86 20.16 18.43
C GLN A 322 -5.76 21.52 17.75
N TYR A 323 -5.27 21.57 16.50
CA TYR A 323 -5.24 22.81 15.74
C TYR A 323 -6.63 23.44 15.59
N TRP A 324 -7.67 22.62 15.44
CA TRP A 324 -9.05 23.07 15.26
C TRP A 324 -9.85 23.13 16.57
N GLN A 325 -9.19 23.11 17.73
CA GLN A 325 -9.83 23.37 19.03
C GLN A 325 -9.76 24.85 19.36
N ASP A 326 -10.89 25.44 19.76
CA ASP A 326 -10.92 26.81 20.27
C ASP A 326 -10.52 26.86 21.76
N GLU A 327 -10.51 28.07 22.32
CA GLU A 327 -10.14 28.30 23.73
C GLU A 327 -11.10 27.65 24.76
N GLU A 328 -12.25 27.14 24.31
CA GLU A 328 -13.24 26.42 25.13
C GLU A 328 -13.20 24.89 24.86
N ASP A 329 -12.13 24.40 24.20
CA ASP A 329 -11.95 23.01 23.74
C ASP A 329 -12.99 22.51 22.74
N ASN A 330 -13.80 23.41 22.13
CA ASN A 330 -14.77 23.02 21.12
C ASN A 330 -14.10 22.74 19.78
N CYS A 331 -14.45 21.63 19.14
CA CYS A 331 -13.95 21.29 17.82
C CYS A 331 -14.60 22.16 16.73
N ARG A 332 -13.79 22.93 16.00
CA ARG A 332 -14.20 23.84 14.90
C ARG A 332 -13.95 23.26 13.50
N LEU A 333 -13.65 21.96 13.40
CA LEU A 333 -13.28 21.28 12.15
C LEU A 333 -14.38 21.34 11.07
N ASN A 334 -15.65 21.49 11.47
CA ASN A 334 -16.77 21.66 10.54
C ASN A 334 -16.64 22.91 9.63
N PHE A 335 -15.90 23.93 10.07
CA PHE A 335 -15.63 25.12 9.25
C PHE A 335 -14.45 24.94 8.29
N LEU A 336 -13.63 23.91 8.47
CA LEU A 336 -12.71 23.43 7.43
C LEU A 336 -13.51 22.69 6.33
N LEU A 337 -14.38 21.77 6.75
CA LEU A 337 -15.22 20.92 5.88
C LEU A 337 -16.61 21.52 5.65
N THR A 338 -16.67 22.71 5.04
CA THR A 338 -17.95 23.36 4.73
C THR A 338 -18.73 22.59 3.67
N GLN A 339 -20.07 22.73 3.68
CA GLN A 339 -20.95 22.17 2.63
C GLN A 339 -20.44 22.51 1.23
N GLU A 340 -20.06 23.77 0.99
CA GLU A 340 -19.59 24.22 -0.33
C GLU A 340 -18.31 23.51 -0.77
N ARG A 341 -17.34 23.30 0.14
CA ARG A 341 -16.10 22.57 -0.17
C ARG A 341 -16.37 21.10 -0.43
N LEU A 342 -17.24 20.47 0.36
CA LEU A 342 -17.62 19.07 0.17
C LEU A 342 -18.36 18.86 -1.17
N LEU A 343 -19.31 19.74 -1.52
CA LEU A 343 -19.97 19.69 -2.83
C LEU A 343 -18.97 19.90 -3.98
N ARG A 344 -18.05 20.86 -3.86
CA ARG A 344 -16.97 21.04 -4.85
C ARG A 344 -16.09 19.80 -5.02
N LEU A 345 -15.88 19.01 -3.97
CA LEU A 345 -15.18 17.72 -4.08
C LEU A 345 -16.02 16.68 -4.82
N LEU A 346 -17.34 16.63 -4.56
CA LEU A 346 -18.25 15.70 -5.24
C LEU A 346 -18.45 16.03 -6.73
N ASP A 347 -18.28 17.29 -7.13
CA ASP A 347 -18.32 17.71 -8.54
C ASP A 347 -17.11 17.21 -9.35
N LYS A 348 -16.03 16.75 -8.68
CA LYS A 348 -14.86 16.13 -9.32
C LYS A 348 -15.10 14.64 -9.56
N SER A 349 -14.39 14.05 -10.53
CA SER A 349 -14.40 12.58 -10.71
C SER A 349 -13.90 11.89 -9.45
N GLU A 350 -14.32 10.65 -9.22
CA GLU A 350 -14.02 9.93 -7.98
C GLU A 350 -12.52 9.94 -7.67
N GLU A 351 -11.66 9.69 -8.66
CA GLU A 351 -10.20 9.61 -8.54
C GLU A 351 -9.51 10.96 -8.31
N MET A 352 -10.24 12.06 -8.47
CA MET A 352 -9.71 13.43 -8.39
C MET A 352 -10.38 14.26 -7.28
N ARG A 353 -11.08 13.63 -6.35
CA ARG A 353 -11.76 14.31 -5.23
C ARG A 353 -10.76 14.74 -4.15
N GLU A 354 -9.88 15.66 -4.49
CA GLU A 354 -8.89 16.27 -3.60
C GLU A 354 -8.91 17.80 -3.70
N MET A 355 -8.49 18.48 -2.62
CA MET A 355 -8.22 19.92 -2.59
C MET A 355 -7.16 20.25 -1.55
N PHE A 356 -6.48 21.39 -1.74
CA PHE A 356 -5.57 21.95 -0.75
C PHE A 356 -6.24 23.13 -0.05
N VAL A 357 -6.19 23.13 1.28
CA VAL A 357 -6.72 24.20 2.13
C VAL A 357 -5.61 24.78 2.97
N PHE A 358 -5.42 26.08 2.83
CA PHE A 358 -4.46 26.87 3.60
C PHE A 358 -5.15 27.44 4.83
N SER A 359 -4.48 27.44 5.98
CA SER A 359 -5.03 28.00 7.20
C SER A 359 -4.01 28.67 8.10
N PHE A 360 -4.49 29.62 8.89
CA PHE A 360 -3.74 30.21 10.00
C PHE A 360 -4.71 30.68 11.09
N THR A 361 -4.17 30.95 12.27
CA THR A 361 -4.93 31.53 13.38
C THR A 361 -4.45 32.94 13.70
N HIS A 362 -5.36 33.75 14.25
CA HIS A 362 -5.05 35.04 14.84
C HIS A 362 -5.58 35.09 16.27
N LEU A 363 -4.72 35.46 17.21
CA LEU A 363 -5.08 35.66 18.61
C LEU A 363 -5.47 37.12 18.82
N HIS A 364 -6.64 37.36 19.39
CA HIS A 364 -7.11 38.69 19.74
C HIS A 364 -8.02 38.63 20.97
N GLY A 365 -7.63 39.31 22.06
CA GLY A 365 -8.40 39.32 23.31
C GLY A 365 -8.64 37.93 23.89
N ASP A 366 -7.57 37.13 24.00
CA ASP A 366 -7.56 35.74 24.49
C ASP A 366 -8.42 34.74 23.71
N LYS A 367 -8.94 35.15 22.55
CA LYS A 367 -9.74 34.30 21.66
C LYS A 367 -8.95 33.90 20.43
N VAL A 368 -9.16 32.67 19.99
CA VAL A 368 -8.59 32.16 18.74
C VAL A 368 -9.55 32.42 17.58
N TYR A 369 -9.04 33.05 16.52
CA TYR A 369 -9.75 33.26 15.27
C TYR A 369 -9.11 32.43 14.17
N PHE A 370 -9.88 31.49 13.61
CA PHE A 370 -9.43 30.63 12.53
C PHE A 370 -9.70 31.25 11.17
N TYR A 371 -8.76 31.08 10.25
CA TYR A 371 -8.92 31.44 8.85
C TYR A 371 -8.56 30.22 8.00
N SER A 372 -9.41 29.89 7.02
CA SER A 372 -9.03 28.89 6.02
C SER A 372 -9.60 29.17 4.63
N ALA A 373 -8.79 28.89 3.61
CA ALA A 373 -9.16 29.07 2.21
C ALA A 373 -8.62 27.91 1.37
N SER A 374 -9.49 27.31 0.55
CA SER A 374 -9.07 26.36 -0.48
C SER A 374 -8.34 27.07 -1.62
N PHE A 375 -7.48 26.36 -2.34
CA PHE A 375 -6.83 26.91 -3.51
C PHE A 375 -7.84 27.48 -4.53
N GLU A 376 -8.94 26.77 -4.77
CA GLU A 376 -10.00 27.20 -5.69
C GLU A 376 -10.69 28.50 -5.26
N GLU A 377 -10.86 28.71 -3.95
CA GLU A 377 -11.39 29.98 -3.41
C GLU A 377 -10.42 31.14 -3.62
N LEU A 378 -9.12 30.90 -3.39
CA LEU A 378 -8.08 31.91 -3.56
C LEU A 378 -7.89 32.31 -5.03
N MET A 379 -8.12 31.38 -5.96
CA MET A 379 -7.95 31.62 -7.38
C MET A 379 -9.05 32.42 -8.06
N GLN A 380 -10.13 32.74 -7.33
CA GLN A 380 -11.16 33.63 -7.85
C GLN A 380 -10.62 35.02 -8.20
N LYS A 381 -9.62 35.51 -7.45
CA LYS A 381 -8.92 36.79 -7.69
C LYS A 381 -7.46 36.69 -7.25
N ASP A 382 -6.51 37.06 -8.12
CA ASP A 382 -5.06 37.03 -7.82
C ASP A 382 -4.69 37.79 -6.53
N MET A 383 -5.38 38.90 -6.25
CA MET A 383 -5.24 39.66 -5.01
C MET A 383 -5.53 38.81 -3.76
N LEU A 384 -6.58 37.97 -3.77
CA LEU A 384 -6.94 37.09 -2.65
C LEU A 384 -5.88 36.02 -2.42
N PHE A 385 -5.38 35.42 -3.50
CA PHE A 385 -4.29 34.46 -3.47
C PHE A 385 -3.03 35.07 -2.83
N ARG A 386 -2.58 36.24 -3.31
CA ARG A 386 -1.38 36.89 -2.77
C ARG A 386 -1.53 37.32 -1.32
N VAL A 387 -2.65 37.94 -0.96
CA VAL A 387 -2.85 38.44 0.42
C VAL A 387 -2.99 37.30 1.41
N PHE A 388 -3.74 36.24 1.10
CA PHE A 388 -3.94 35.12 2.01
C PHE A 388 -2.64 34.34 2.24
N LEU A 389 -1.96 33.94 1.16
CA LEU A 389 -0.73 33.15 1.26
C LEU A 389 0.44 33.96 1.82
N GLY A 390 0.64 35.20 1.33
CA GLY A 390 1.74 36.06 1.76
C GLY A 390 1.62 36.56 3.20
N PHE A 391 0.41 36.86 3.68
CA PHE A 391 0.19 37.23 5.08
C PHE A 391 0.10 36.01 6.00
N GLY A 392 -0.65 34.99 5.60
CA GLY A 392 -0.91 33.79 6.41
C GLY A 392 0.34 32.98 6.69
N SER A 393 1.22 32.80 5.70
CA SER A 393 2.48 32.06 5.84
C SER A 393 3.44 32.67 6.87
N ARG A 394 3.26 33.95 7.25
CA ARG A 394 4.06 34.62 8.28
C ARG A 394 3.55 34.35 9.70
N LYS A 395 2.45 33.60 9.85
CA LYS A 395 1.92 33.19 11.15
C LYS A 395 2.55 31.86 11.58
N ALA A 396 2.88 31.74 12.86
CA ALA A 396 3.38 30.48 13.44
C ALA A 396 2.36 29.33 13.31
N SER A 397 1.08 29.66 13.31
CA SER A 397 -0.04 28.72 13.13
C SER A 397 -0.36 28.42 11.65
N TRP A 398 0.51 28.79 10.71
CA TRP A 398 0.33 28.43 9.31
C TRP A 398 0.27 26.91 9.15
N ARG A 399 -0.76 26.43 8.46
CA ARG A 399 -0.91 25.02 8.08
C ARG A 399 -1.42 24.89 6.66
N VAL A 400 -1.04 23.80 6.00
CA VAL A 400 -1.54 23.40 4.69
C VAL A 400 -2.11 22.00 4.81
N TYR A 401 -3.39 21.84 4.51
CA TYR A 401 -4.09 20.56 4.56
C TYR A 401 -4.40 20.07 3.16
N LYS A 402 -4.07 18.81 2.88
CA LYS A 402 -4.67 18.05 1.78
C LYS A 402 -5.96 17.43 2.29
N VAL A 403 -7.08 17.73 1.62
CA VAL A 403 -8.39 17.15 1.91
C VAL A 403 -8.79 16.28 0.74
N THR A 404 -9.01 15.00 0.98
CA THR A 404 -9.43 14.02 -0.03
C THR A 404 -10.76 13.38 0.39
N LEU A 405 -11.68 13.17 -0.54
CA LEU A 405 -13.00 12.63 -0.25
C LEU A 405 -13.20 11.28 -0.96
N THR A 406 -13.53 10.24 -0.20
CA THR A 406 -13.85 8.92 -0.74
C THR A 406 -15.26 8.50 -0.38
N ASP A 407 -15.89 7.72 -1.25
CA ASP A 407 -17.14 7.04 -0.92
C ASP A 407 -16.89 5.93 0.11
N MET A 408 -17.87 5.66 0.96
CA MET A 408 -17.84 4.57 1.93
C MET A 408 -19.21 3.90 2.03
N ASN A 409 -19.24 2.65 2.49
CA ASN A 409 -20.48 1.92 2.79
C ASN A 409 -20.50 1.49 4.27
N PRO A 410 -21.57 1.74 5.04
CA PRO A 410 -21.68 1.32 6.44
C PRO A 410 -21.44 -0.19 6.66
N GLU A 411 -21.73 -1.04 5.68
CA GLU A 411 -21.44 -2.49 5.72
C GLU A 411 -19.94 -2.78 5.87
N GLN A 412 -19.07 -1.85 5.50
CA GLN A 412 -17.62 -1.96 5.70
C GLN A 412 -17.23 -2.04 7.19
N ALA A 413 -18.12 -1.66 8.11
CA ALA A 413 -17.93 -1.82 9.55
C ALA A 413 -17.85 -3.29 10.00
N HIS A 414 -18.42 -4.22 9.23
CA HIS A 414 -18.40 -5.64 9.57
C HIS A 414 -17.19 -6.34 8.96
N ILE A 415 -16.37 -6.92 9.83
CA ILE A 415 -15.20 -7.69 9.47
C ILE A 415 -15.24 -9.03 10.20
N PRO A 416 -15.77 -10.09 9.56
CA PRO A 416 -15.67 -11.42 10.11
C PRO A 416 -14.21 -11.92 10.09
N LEU A 417 -13.96 -13.01 10.81
CA LEU A 417 -12.73 -13.79 10.69
C LEU A 417 -12.69 -14.50 9.33
N SER A 418 -11.50 -14.85 8.87
CA SER A 418 -11.32 -15.64 7.65
C SER A 418 -11.72 -17.12 7.77
N ILE A 419 -12.01 -17.56 9.00
CA ILE A 419 -12.35 -18.93 9.38
C ILE A 419 -13.87 -19.12 9.54
N PRO A 420 -14.40 -20.28 9.13
CA PRO A 420 -15.84 -20.55 9.15
C PRO A 420 -16.39 -20.74 10.58
N ASP A 421 -17.69 -20.47 10.74
CA ASP A 421 -18.40 -20.63 12.01
C ASP A 421 -18.36 -22.07 12.54
N SER A 422 -18.24 -23.04 11.64
CA SER A 422 -18.15 -24.48 11.95
C SER A 422 -16.93 -24.85 12.81
N VAL A 423 -15.92 -23.97 12.90
CA VAL A 423 -14.73 -24.19 13.75
C VAL A 423 -15.09 -24.12 15.24
N GLY A 424 -16.11 -23.35 15.63
CA GLY A 424 -16.63 -23.36 16.99
C GLY A 424 -17.44 -22.14 17.41
N ASN A 425 -18.15 -22.25 18.53
CA ASN A 425 -19.07 -21.21 19.03
C ASN A 425 -18.40 -19.84 19.28
N LYS A 426 -17.14 -19.83 19.73
CA LYS A 426 -16.37 -18.59 19.91
C LYS A 426 -16.17 -17.87 18.56
N VAL A 427 -15.84 -18.62 17.50
CA VAL A 427 -15.64 -18.09 16.14
C VAL A 427 -16.95 -17.53 15.59
N LYS A 428 -18.05 -18.28 15.74
CA LYS A 428 -19.40 -17.84 15.35
C LYS A 428 -19.79 -16.51 16.01
N LYS A 429 -19.49 -16.32 17.30
CA LYS A 429 -19.74 -15.06 18.01
C LYS A 429 -18.91 -13.90 17.44
N LEU A 430 -17.64 -14.14 17.11
CA LEU A 430 -16.74 -13.13 16.53
C LEU A 430 -17.11 -12.77 15.08
N ASN A 431 -17.71 -13.69 14.33
CA ASN A 431 -18.18 -13.46 12.97
C ASN A 431 -19.54 -12.75 12.91
N SER A 432 -20.23 -12.61 14.04
CA SER A 432 -21.56 -11.97 14.09
C SER A 432 -21.49 -10.50 13.64
N PRO A 433 -22.52 -10.00 12.92
CA PRO A 433 -22.55 -8.63 12.44
C PRO A 433 -22.64 -7.61 13.59
N PRO A 434 -22.26 -6.34 13.34
CA PRO A 434 -22.46 -5.25 14.28
C PRO A 434 -23.93 -5.15 14.74
N SER A 435 -24.14 -4.71 15.99
CA SER A 435 -25.50 -4.57 16.53
C SER A 435 -26.36 -3.59 15.71
N ALA A 436 -27.67 -3.82 15.67
CA ALA A 436 -28.61 -2.93 14.97
C ALA A 436 -28.54 -1.47 15.47
N ARG A 437 -28.30 -1.28 16.78
CA ARG A 437 -28.11 0.06 17.38
C ARG A 437 -26.88 0.78 16.82
N LEU A 438 -25.78 0.05 16.63
CA LEU A 438 -24.56 0.57 16.01
C LEU A 438 -24.79 0.88 14.52
N MET A 439 -25.39 -0.05 13.78
CA MET A 439 -25.70 0.18 12.36
C MET A 439 -26.65 1.35 12.14
N SER A 440 -27.61 1.58 13.04
CA SER A 440 -28.49 2.76 12.99
C SER A 440 -27.75 4.09 13.14
N LYS A 441 -26.56 4.12 13.74
CA LYS A 441 -25.72 5.33 13.82
C LYS A 441 -24.88 5.54 12.55
N LEU A 442 -24.56 4.46 11.84
CA LEU A 442 -23.71 4.48 10.65
C LEU A 442 -24.51 4.62 9.35
N LYS A 443 -25.80 4.26 9.34
CA LYS A 443 -26.63 4.07 8.13
C LYS A 443 -26.65 5.22 7.12
N ASN A 444 -26.45 6.46 7.56
CA ASN A 444 -26.50 7.64 6.69
C ASN A 444 -25.10 8.18 6.33
N LEU A 445 -24.03 7.57 6.89
CA LEU A 445 -22.68 7.89 6.46
C LEU A 445 -22.50 7.41 5.03
N GLN A 446 -22.02 8.30 4.15
CA GLN A 446 -21.83 8.01 2.73
C GLN A 446 -20.42 8.38 2.25
N PHE A 447 -19.76 9.34 2.92
CA PHE A 447 -18.44 9.81 2.52
C PHE A 447 -17.47 9.84 3.70
N LEU A 448 -16.19 9.72 3.37
CA LEU A 448 -15.08 9.84 4.29
C LEU A 448 -14.14 10.93 3.78
N ALA A 449 -14.03 12.02 4.54
CA ALA A 449 -13.08 13.09 4.28
C ALA A 449 -11.76 12.80 5.02
N HIS A 450 -10.68 12.72 4.27
CA HIS A 450 -9.33 12.44 4.72
C HIS A 450 -8.56 13.75 4.79
N ILE A 451 -8.24 14.20 6.00
CA ILE A 451 -7.51 15.46 6.20
C ILE A 451 -6.07 15.12 6.59
N THR A 452 -5.12 15.50 5.74
CA THR A 452 -3.69 15.27 5.99
C THR A 452 -2.96 16.59 6.08
N ASP A 453 -2.20 16.79 7.17
CA ASP A 453 -1.31 17.94 7.29
C ASP A 453 -0.07 17.73 6.42
N VAL A 454 0.10 18.58 5.42
CA VAL A 454 1.23 18.58 4.47
C VAL A 454 2.09 19.84 4.64
N THR A 455 2.02 20.49 5.80
CA THR A 455 2.79 21.68 6.12
C THR A 455 4.29 21.37 6.08
N SER A 456 5.04 22.23 5.39
CA SER A 456 6.49 22.14 5.24
C SER A 456 7.13 23.50 5.52
N VAL A 457 8.27 23.49 6.21
CA VAL A 457 9.02 24.72 6.54
C VAL A 457 9.50 25.41 5.26
N THR A 458 10.11 24.65 4.35
CA THR A 458 10.52 25.13 3.01
C THR A 458 9.33 25.71 2.23
N ALA A 459 8.15 25.10 2.39
CA ALA A 459 6.93 25.58 1.75
C ALA A 459 6.52 26.96 2.30
N GLN A 460 6.48 27.07 3.63
CA GLN A 460 6.10 28.29 4.33
C GLN A 460 7.04 29.46 3.99
N GLU A 461 8.35 29.21 3.92
CA GLU A 461 9.34 30.20 3.46
C GLU A 461 9.01 30.69 2.05
N THR A 462 8.72 29.78 1.13
CA THR A 462 8.34 30.13 -0.25
C THR A 462 7.06 30.96 -0.30
N TYR A 463 6.05 30.61 0.50
CA TYR A 463 4.81 31.40 0.59
C TYR A 463 5.03 32.81 1.17
N SER A 464 6.03 32.98 2.03
CA SER A 464 6.34 34.28 2.66
C SER A 464 6.90 35.32 1.68
N GLU A 465 7.45 34.87 0.55
CA GLU A 465 7.98 35.69 -0.55
C GLU A 465 6.88 36.37 -1.37
N PHE A 466 5.62 35.90 -1.30
CA PHE A 466 4.52 36.52 -2.02
C PHE A 466 4.28 37.95 -1.52
N LYS A 467 4.44 38.91 -2.44
CA LYS A 467 4.16 40.32 -2.19
C LYS A 467 2.65 40.56 -2.25
N PHE A 468 2.14 41.33 -1.30
CA PHE A 468 0.73 41.71 -1.19
C PHE A 468 0.59 43.16 -0.71
N ASN A 469 -0.54 43.80 -1.02
CA ASN A 469 -0.86 45.14 -0.54
C ASN A 469 -1.49 45.05 0.86
N ARG A 470 -1.07 45.90 1.80
CA ARG A 470 -1.63 45.92 3.17
C ARG A 470 -3.09 46.38 3.20
N GLY A 471 -3.55 47.17 2.23
CA GLY A 471 -4.96 47.55 2.10
C GLY A 471 -5.90 46.35 1.91
N ASP A 472 -5.37 45.27 1.33
CA ASP A 472 -6.12 44.06 0.98
C ASP A 472 -6.42 43.17 2.19
N LEU A 473 -5.80 43.43 3.35
CA LEU A 473 -5.97 42.62 4.56
C LEU A 473 -7.42 42.55 5.04
N THR A 474 -8.22 43.57 4.75
CA THR A 474 -9.65 43.60 5.09
C THR A 474 -10.44 42.48 4.41
N HIS A 475 -9.98 42.00 3.25
CA HIS A 475 -10.61 40.91 2.52
C HIS A 475 -10.42 39.54 3.18
N LEU A 476 -9.43 39.38 4.08
CA LEU A 476 -9.21 38.13 4.82
C LEU A 476 -10.42 37.74 5.69
N ARG A 477 -11.26 38.71 6.08
CA ARG A 477 -12.48 38.47 6.85
C ARG A 477 -13.44 37.47 6.17
N HIS A 478 -13.43 37.37 4.84
CA HIS A 478 -14.25 36.40 4.10
C HIS A 478 -13.87 34.94 4.38
N PHE A 479 -12.63 34.70 4.78
CA PHE A 479 -12.10 33.36 5.09
C PHE A 479 -12.07 33.07 6.59
N GLY A 480 -12.51 34.01 7.42
CA GLY A 480 -12.58 33.87 8.87
C GLY A 480 -13.75 32.97 9.30
N HIS A 481 -13.50 32.06 10.22
CA HIS A 481 -14.52 31.13 10.70
C HIS A 481 -15.54 31.86 11.60
N PRO A 482 -16.85 31.64 11.38
CA PRO A 482 -17.87 32.35 12.13
C PRO A 482 -17.92 31.87 13.59
N ARG A 483 -17.83 32.81 14.53
CA ARG A 483 -17.94 32.52 15.97
C ARG A 483 -19.38 32.57 16.49
N ASN A 484 -20.28 33.24 15.77
CA ASN A 484 -21.70 33.33 16.10
C ASN A 484 -22.51 32.08 15.70
N ARG A 485 -21.89 31.14 14.96
CA ARG A 485 -22.49 29.86 14.60
C ARG A 485 -21.94 28.79 15.53
N ALA A 486 -22.85 28.00 16.11
CA ALA A 486 -22.47 26.82 16.87
C ALA A 486 -21.65 25.87 15.96
N PRO A 487 -20.55 25.28 16.47
CA PRO A 487 -19.86 24.23 15.73
C PRO A 487 -20.78 23.02 15.56
N SER A 488 -20.56 22.25 14.50
CA SER A 488 -21.23 20.95 14.38
C SER A 488 -20.71 20.01 15.47
N ASP A 489 -21.59 19.18 16.01
CA ASP A 489 -21.25 18.16 17.00
C ASP A 489 -20.46 17.02 16.34
N ILE A 490 -19.17 17.26 16.09
CA ILE A 490 -18.23 16.25 15.59
C ILE A 490 -17.70 15.48 16.78
N GLN A 491 -18.13 14.23 16.91
CA GLN A 491 -17.63 13.34 17.94
C GLN A 491 -16.22 12.85 17.60
N ILE A 492 -15.25 13.22 18.44
CA ILE A 492 -13.87 12.69 18.34
C ILE A 492 -13.84 11.29 18.94
N VAL A 493 -13.57 10.30 18.10
CA VAL A 493 -13.40 8.90 18.50
C VAL A 493 -11.91 8.60 18.52
N ARG A 494 -11.37 8.22 19.68
CA ARG A 494 -9.97 7.83 19.81
C ARG A 494 -9.75 6.45 19.20
N PHE A 495 -8.64 6.30 18.48
CA PHE A 495 -8.16 5.02 18.03
C PHE A 495 -7.75 4.19 19.24
N LYS A 496 -8.51 3.13 19.54
CA LYS A 496 -8.18 2.21 20.63
C LYS A 496 -7.16 1.18 20.14
N TYR A 497 -5.90 1.34 20.51
CA TYR A 497 -4.84 0.35 20.31
C TYR A 497 -4.35 -0.10 21.69
N GLU A 498 -4.77 -1.30 22.12
CA GLU A 498 -4.57 -1.87 23.47
C GLU A 498 -4.90 -0.90 24.63
N GLU A 499 -5.80 -1.32 25.51
CA GLU A 499 -6.04 -0.64 26.79
C GLU A 499 -4.80 -0.86 27.69
N GLN A 500 -3.71 -0.13 27.43
CA GLN A 500 -2.48 -0.19 28.26
C GLN A 500 -2.71 0.40 29.66
N ARG A 501 -3.85 1.03 29.87
CA ARG A 501 -4.26 1.58 31.16
C ARG A 501 -4.90 0.46 31.97
N ILE A 502 -4.20 0.04 33.01
CA ILE A 502 -4.71 -0.86 34.04
C ILE A 502 -5.87 -0.19 34.81
N GLU A 503 -6.01 1.14 34.73
CA GLU A 503 -6.95 1.94 35.52
C GLU A 503 -7.52 3.14 34.75
N SER A 504 -8.77 3.49 35.06
CA SER A 504 -9.40 4.75 34.64
C SER A 504 -8.65 5.96 35.20
N ARG A 505 -8.68 7.08 34.47
CA ARG A 505 -8.13 8.36 34.93
C ARG A 505 -9.23 9.39 35.16
N TYR A 506 -9.04 10.21 36.18
CA TYR A 506 -9.91 11.32 36.54
C TYR A 506 -9.17 12.62 36.30
N GLN A 507 -9.86 13.57 35.67
CA GLN A 507 -9.31 14.92 35.52
C GLN A 507 -9.18 15.56 36.90
N LEU A 508 -7.97 15.99 37.25
CA LEU A 508 -7.70 16.71 38.49
C LEU A 508 -6.70 17.80 38.18
N ARG A 509 -7.22 19.00 37.93
CA ARG A 509 -6.41 20.18 37.65
C ARG A 509 -6.09 20.94 38.93
N THR A 510 -4.89 20.73 39.47
CA THR A 510 -4.43 21.44 40.68
C THR A 510 -2.95 21.79 40.57
N GLN A 511 -2.52 22.79 41.34
CA GLN A 511 -1.14 23.24 41.35
C GLN A 511 -0.24 22.17 41.96
N VAL A 512 0.89 21.92 41.32
CA VAL A 512 1.93 20.98 41.77
C VAL A 512 3.30 21.66 41.84
N GLU A 513 4.12 21.17 42.74
CA GLU A 513 5.54 21.52 42.82
C GLU A 513 6.39 20.24 42.67
N ALA A 514 7.26 20.21 41.67
CA ALA A 514 8.13 19.08 41.37
C ALA A 514 9.58 19.39 41.76
N ARG A 515 10.20 18.47 42.50
CA ARG A 515 11.61 18.51 42.89
C ARG A 515 12.34 17.32 42.27
N PHE A 516 13.43 17.60 41.54
CA PHE A 516 14.22 16.60 40.84
C PHE A 516 15.55 16.38 41.56
N ASN A 517 16.01 15.13 41.66
CA ASN A 517 17.18 14.76 42.48
C ASN A 517 18.52 15.45 42.12
N ASN A 518 18.58 16.17 41.00
CA ASN A 518 19.79 16.83 40.49
C ASN A 518 19.65 18.37 40.39
N GLU A 519 18.56 18.95 40.91
CA GLU A 519 18.32 20.38 40.84
C GLU A 519 17.73 20.91 42.17
N ASP A 520 18.36 21.92 42.78
CA ASP A 520 17.83 22.63 43.95
C ASP A 520 16.62 23.54 43.62
N THR A 521 16.16 23.52 42.37
CA THR A 521 15.11 24.42 41.89
C THR A 521 13.77 23.71 41.93
N VAL A 522 12.79 24.31 42.60
CA VAL A 522 11.41 23.82 42.60
C VAL A 522 10.72 24.20 41.30
N HIS A 523 10.23 23.21 40.57
CA HIS A 523 9.48 23.42 39.33
C HIS A 523 8.00 23.50 39.62
N LYS A 524 7.37 24.61 39.21
CA LYS A 524 5.92 24.79 39.37
C LYS A 524 5.19 24.25 38.16
N GLY A 525 4.06 23.61 38.39
CA GLY A 525 3.21 23.07 37.34
C GLY A 525 1.77 22.90 37.76
N VAL A 526 1.03 22.21 36.89
CA VAL A 526 -0.37 21.85 37.09
C VAL A 526 -0.53 20.36 36.79
N SER A 527 -1.23 19.62 37.64
CA SER A 527 -1.65 18.26 37.32
C SER A 527 -2.77 18.29 36.30
N GLU A 528 -2.81 17.33 35.38
CA GLU A 528 -3.86 17.25 34.36
C GLU A 528 -4.83 16.10 34.67
N ASP A 529 -4.28 14.93 35.00
CA ASP A 529 -5.04 13.73 35.32
C ASP A 529 -4.34 12.84 36.35
N ILE A 530 -5.15 12.06 37.09
CA ILE A 530 -4.73 11.07 38.09
C ILE A 530 -5.42 9.72 37.87
N SER A 531 -4.74 8.60 38.14
CA SER A 531 -5.35 7.25 38.04
C SER A 531 -5.99 6.78 39.35
N VAL A 532 -6.92 5.80 39.26
CA VAL A 532 -7.76 5.30 40.38
C VAL A 532 -6.95 4.85 41.60
N HIS A 533 -5.82 4.16 41.41
CA HIS A 533 -4.95 3.74 42.51
C HIS A 533 -3.64 4.54 42.53
N GLY A 534 -3.64 5.77 42.00
CA GLY A 534 -2.50 6.69 42.02
C GLY A 534 -1.32 6.30 41.12
N LEU A 535 -1.38 5.18 40.40
CA LEU A 535 -0.30 4.62 39.58
C LEU A 535 0.19 5.53 38.46
N GLY A 536 -0.62 6.46 37.96
CA GLY A 536 -0.25 7.39 36.91
C GLY A 536 -0.68 8.82 37.23
N LEU A 537 0.25 9.77 37.09
CA LEU A 537 0.02 11.21 37.27
C LEU A 537 0.60 11.94 36.05
N ARG A 538 -0.20 12.81 35.42
CA ARG A 538 0.28 13.70 34.35
C ARG A 538 0.41 15.11 34.90
N ILE A 539 1.56 15.73 34.72
CA ILE A 539 1.82 17.12 35.12
C ILE A 539 2.34 17.93 33.93
N GLU A 540 1.95 19.19 33.88
CA GLU A 540 2.47 20.21 32.98
C GLU A 540 3.26 21.23 33.80
N LEU A 541 4.55 21.34 33.53
CA LEU A 541 5.48 22.27 34.18
C LEU A 541 5.48 23.62 33.46
N SER A 542 5.73 24.67 34.22
CA SER A 542 5.88 26.04 33.71
C SER A 542 7.21 26.26 32.98
N LYS A 543 8.15 25.31 33.11
CA LYS A 543 9.49 25.32 32.50
C LYS A 543 9.84 23.91 32.04
N GLU A 544 10.71 23.82 31.04
CA GLU A 544 11.23 22.54 30.55
C GLU A 544 11.98 21.77 31.66
N TYR A 545 11.75 20.46 31.71
CA TYR A 545 12.55 19.52 32.49
C TYR A 545 13.83 19.17 31.74
N LYS A 546 14.99 19.29 32.38
CA LYS A 546 16.29 19.08 31.72
C LYS A 546 16.85 17.65 31.83
N GLY A 547 16.19 16.77 32.58
CA GLY A 547 16.69 15.40 32.79
C GLY A 547 16.26 14.39 31.72
N ASN A 548 16.50 13.11 32.06
CA ASN A 548 16.25 11.94 31.22
C ASN A 548 15.03 11.14 31.72
N LEU A 549 14.53 10.25 30.87
CA LEU A 549 13.57 9.21 31.25
C LEU A 549 14.16 8.32 32.37
N GLU A 550 13.30 7.81 33.27
CA GLU A 550 13.66 6.97 34.44
C GLU A 550 14.23 7.75 35.66
N GLY A 551 14.11 9.09 35.69
CA GLY A 551 14.42 9.89 36.87
C GLY A 551 13.38 9.76 37.98
N LYS A 552 13.82 9.81 39.26
CA LYS A 552 12.90 10.02 40.41
C LYS A 552 12.53 11.50 40.52
N VAL A 553 11.28 11.77 40.87
CA VAL A 553 10.75 13.11 41.14
C VAL A 553 9.87 13.08 42.39
N GLU A 554 10.09 14.04 43.26
CA GLU A 554 9.20 14.31 44.38
C GLU A 554 8.16 15.35 43.95
N VAL A 555 6.88 15.03 44.15
CA VAL A 555 5.75 15.89 43.78
C VAL A 555 4.99 16.30 45.02
N ALA A 556 4.80 17.61 45.17
CA ALA A 556 3.97 18.21 46.21
C ALA A 556 2.65 18.72 45.63
N PHE A 557 1.57 18.59 46.40
CA PHE A 557 0.24 19.12 46.08
C PHE A 557 -0.24 20.12 47.16
N PRO A 558 0.25 21.38 47.16
CA PRO A 558 0.01 22.33 48.25
C PRO A 558 -1.48 22.56 48.56
N ARG A 559 -2.30 22.74 47.51
CA ARG A 559 -3.75 22.95 47.67
C ARG A 559 -4.49 21.72 48.20
N LEU A 560 -3.98 20.51 47.92
CA LEU A 560 -4.57 19.28 48.44
C LEU A 560 -4.13 19.02 49.89
N GLN A 561 -2.94 19.48 50.29
CA GLN A 561 -2.47 19.40 51.66
C GLN A 561 -3.35 20.23 52.62
N GLU A 562 -3.80 21.41 52.19
CA GLU A 562 -4.70 22.29 52.98
C GLU A 562 -6.04 21.62 53.33
N ILE A 563 -6.49 20.65 52.53
CA ILE A 563 -7.77 19.96 52.68
C ILE A 563 -7.62 18.51 53.17
N SER A 564 -6.39 18.02 53.31
CA SER A 564 -6.09 16.63 53.67
C SER A 564 -5.15 16.57 54.89
N ASN A 565 -5.74 16.48 56.08
CA ASN A 565 -4.98 16.38 57.34
C ASN A 565 -4.50 14.94 57.64
N SER A 566 -5.00 13.94 56.90
CA SER A 566 -4.72 12.52 57.15
C SER A 566 -3.55 11.98 56.30
N PHE A 567 -3.07 12.75 55.33
CA PHE A 567 -2.02 12.34 54.40
C PHE A 567 -1.00 13.47 54.22
N ASP A 568 0.27 13.10 54.12
CA ASP A 568 1.32 13.99 53.64
C ASP A 568 1.42 13.87 52.11
N VAL A 569 0.99 14.92 51.42
CA VAL A 569 1.00 15.04 49.96
C VAL A 569 2.04 16.06 49.47
N MET A 570 2.99 16.45 50.33
CA MET A 570 4.08 17.37 50.00
C MET A 570 5.35 16.66 49.52
N HIS A 571 5.46 15.35 49.80
CA HIS A 571 6.67 14.56 49.55
C HIS A 571 6.37 13.24 48.80
N LEU A 572 5.45 13.27 47.84
CA LEU A 572 5.05 12.06 47.11
C LEU A 572 6.11 11.66 46.07
N GLN A 573 6.58 10.41 46.14
CA GLN A 573 7.65 9.92 45.27
C GLN A 573 7.12 9.25 43.99
N TYR A 574 7.61 9.72 42.85
CA TYR A 574 7.26 9.21 41.53
C TYR A 574 8.50 8.93 40.67
N GLU A 575 8.31 8.08 39.67
CA GLU A 575 9.24 7.79 38.58
C GLU A 575 8.73 8.45 37.29
N ILE A 576 9.63 9.08 36.53
CA ILE A 576 9.32 9.69 35.25
C ILE A 576 9.33 8.59 34.17
N ILE A 577 8.14 8.25 33.66
CA ILE A 577 7.97 7.20 32.65
C ILE A 577 7.93 7.74 31.22
N TYR A 578 7.57 9.03 31.06
CA TYR A 578 7.52 9.70 29.78
C TYR A 578 7.60 11.22 29.96
N HIS A 579 8.16 11.90 28.98
CA HIS A 579 8.04 13.34 28.82
C HIS A 579 7.70 13.65 27.36
N ASN A 580 6.94 14.72 27.11
CA ASN A 580 6.75 15.20 25.74
C ASN A 580 8.06 15.80 25.18
N VAL A 581 8.01 16.17 23.92
CA VAL A 581 9.15 16.75 23.19
C VAL A 581 9.68 18.00 23.87
N ASP A 582 8.79 18.93 24.24
CA ASP A 582 9.13 20.21 24.87
C ASP A 582 9.57 20.03 26.34
N LYS A 583 9.59 18.78 26.83
CA LYS A 583 9.92 18.36 28.20
C LYS A 583 9.18 19.11 29.30
N ASN A 584 8.07 19.77 29.01
CA ASN A 584 7.25 20.46 30.00
C ASN A 584 6.08 19.59 30.47
N ILE A 585 5.68 18.56 29.72
CA ILE A 585 4.65 17.60 30.13
C ILE A 585 5.34 16.31 30.55
N LEU A 586 5.20 15.95 31.82
CA LEU A 586 5.73 14.71 32.39
C LEU A 586 4.60 13.74 32.71
N HIS A 587 4.79 12.48 32.35
CA HIS A 587 3.98 11.38 32.85
C HIS A 587 4.79 10.65 33.93
N LEU A 588 4.17 10.54 35.08
CA LEU A 588 4.76 10.04 36.30
C LEU A 588 4.05 8.75 36.71
N LYS A 589 4.81 7.83 37.29
CA LYS A 589 4.32 6.59 37.86
C LYS A 589 4.72 6.51 39.32
N THR A 590 3.81 6.13 40.22
CA THR A 590 4.18 6.01 41.64
C THR A 590 5.29 4.98 41.83
N MET A 591 6.21 5.25 42.74
CA MET A 591 7.28 4.32 43.09
C MET A 591 6.72 2.96 43.58
N PRO A 592 7.34 1.82 43.21
CA PRO A 592 6.95 0.51 43.73
C PRO A 592 7.28 0.39 45.24
N GLY A 593 6.61 -0.52 45.94
CA GLY A 593 6.85 -0.77 47.36
C GLY A 593 6.33 0.34 48.28
N ASP A 594 6.91 0.49 49.47
CA ASP A 594 6.44 1.43 50.50
C ASP A 594 6.65 2.91 50.09
N GLU A 595 7.65 3.23 49.26
CA GLU A 595 7.94 4.60 48.79
C GLU A 595 6.74 5.26 48.08
N GLY A 596 5.94 4.50 47.32
CA GLY A 596 4.75 5.03 46.64
C GLY A 596 3.43 4.76 47.35
N LYS A 597 3.44 4.11 48.53
CA LYS A 597 2.21 3.67 49.21
C LYS A 597 1.34 4.85 49.66
N SER A 598 1.95 5.91 50.19
CA SER A 598 1.25 7.13 50.62
C SER A 598 0.45 7.76 49.46
N ALA A 599 1.09 7.91 48.30
CA ALA A 599 0.45 8.45 47.09
C ALA A 599 -0.75 7.60 46.64
N ARG A 600 -0.58 6.27 46.58
CA ARG A 600 -1.65 5.35 46.15
C ARG A 600 -2.86 5.42 47.08
N THR A 601 -2.64 5.35 48.39
CA THR A 601 -3.73 5.40 49.38
C THR A 601 -4.45 6.75 49.40
N PHE A 602 -3.71 7.85 49.29
CA PHE A 602 -4.31 9.19 49.21
C PHE A 602 -5.24 9.35 48.00
N PHE A 603 -4.75 9.02 46.80
CA PHE A 603 -5.53 9.22 45.57
C PHE A 603 -6.71 8.25 45.46
N GLU A 604 -6.56 7.02 45.96
CA GLU A 604 -7.68 6.07 46.07
C GLU A 604 -8.81 6.65 46.95
N GLU A 605 -8.47 7.23 48.10
CA GLU A 605 -9.46 7.84 49.00
C GLU A 605 -10.04 9.15 48.44
N LEU A 606 -9.22 9.99 47.82
CA LEU A 606 -9.64 11.24 47.17
C LEU A 606 -10.67 10.97 46.08
N ILE A 607 -10.41 9.98 45.22
CA ILE A 607 -11.29 9.58 44.12
C ILE A 607 -12.57 8.95 44.69
N ARG A 608 -12.45 8.04 45.67
CA ARG A 608 -13.62 7.39 46.29
C ARG A 608 -14.59 8.41 46.91
N LYS A 609 -14.07 9.44 47.60
CA LYS A 609 -14.90 10.48 48.25
C LYS A 609 -15.48 11.51 47.26
N ASN A 610 -14.78 11.79 46.15
CA ASN A 610 -15.15 12.86 45.22
C ASN A 610 -15.65 12.35 43.85
N LYS A 611 -15.99 11.06 43.74
CA LYS A 611 -16.39 10.40 42.47
C LYS A 611 -17.50 11.11 41.70
N ALA A 612 -18.44 11.77 42.40
CA ALA A 612 -19.54 12.52 41.76
C ALA A 612 -19.12 13.90 41.21
N LYS A 613 -17.98 14.45 41.65
CA LYS A 613 -17.46 15.78 41.24
C LYS A 613 -16.29 15.68 40.26
N LEU A 614 -15.57 14.56 40.27
CA LEU A 614 -14.46 14.31 39.36
C LEU A 614 -14.99 13.86 38.00
N LYS A 615 -14.68 14.61 36.94
CA LYS A 615 -14.99 14.20 35.57
C LYS A 615 -14.09 13.02 35.22
N VAL A 616 -14.70 11.85 35.03
CA VAL A 616 -14.00 10.67 34.49
C VAL A 616 -13.55 11.05 33.08
N GLU A 617 -12.27 10.83 32.75
CA GLU A 617 -11.86 10.78 31.34
C GLU A 617 -12.43 9.46 30.80
N SER A 618 -13.75 9.41 30.54
CA SER A 618 -14.43 8.18 30.15
C SER A 618 -14.16 7.92 28.67
N ASP A 619 -13.35 6.90 28.39
CA ASP A 619 -13.26 6.25 27.07
C ASP A 619 -14.54 5.44 26.72
N GLU A 620 -15.64 5.71 27.42
CA GLU A 620 -16.96 5.10 27.18
C GLU A 620 -17.49 5.54 25.83
N GLU A 621 -17.56 4.57 24.93
CA GLU A 621 -18.13 4.78 23.61
C GLU A 621 -19.63 5.06 23.73
N THR A 622 -20.09 6.14 23.10
CA THR A 622 -21.53 6.46 23.00
C THR A 622 -22.40 5.29 22.53
N VAL A 623 -21.82 4.42 21.69
CA VAL A 623 -22.36 3.12 21.31
C VAL A 623 -21.22 2.11 21.28
N PRO A 624 -21.31 0.99 22.02
CA PRO A 624 -20.27 -0.03 22.02
C PRO A 624 -19.94 -0.52 20.61
N GLY A 625 -18.65 -0.56 20.27
CA GLY A 625 -18.12 -1.00 18.98
C GLY A 625 -17.98 0.12 17.93
N ILE A 626 -18.36 1.37 18.24
CA ILE A 626 -18.26 2.47 17.27
C ILE A 626 -16.82 2.73 16.83
N GLY A 627 -15.86 2.68 17.76
CA GLY A 627 -14.45 2.88 17.45
C GLY A 627 -13.92 1.82 16.49
N GLN A 628 -14.25 0.55 16.75
CA GLN A 628 -13.88 -0.54 15.87
C GLN A 628 -14.54 -0.41 14.48
N ALA A 629 -15.85 -0.11 14.42
CA ALA A 629 -16.57 0.05 13.16
C ALA A 629 -15.97 1.15 12.26
N LEU A 630 -15.71 2.32 12.83
CA LEU A 630 -15.09 3.42 12.09
C LEU A 630 -13.66 3.08 11.63
N ARG A 631 -12.89 2.32 12.44
CA ARG A 631 -11.55 1.85 12.07
C ARG A 631 -11.61 0.90 10.87
N CYS A 632 -12.55 -0.03 10.88
CA CYS A 632 -12.80 -0.96 9.77
C CYS A 632 -13.12 -0.21 8.46
N ILE A 633 -14.04 0.76 8.53
CA ILE A 633 -14.42 1.59 7.38
C ILE A 633 -13.20 2.38 6.87
N ASN A 634 -12.44 3.02 7.76
CA ASN A 634 -11.28 3.81 7.36
C ASN A 634 -10.21 2.96 6.67
N ALA A 635 -9.87 1.78 7.23
CA ALA A 635 -8.86 0.90 6.67
C ALA A 635 -9.18 0.45 5.23
N ARG A 636 -10.46 0.21 4.91
CA ARG A 636 -10.93 -0.17 3.57
C ARG A 636 -10.97 1.00 2.57
N ASN A 637 -10.74 2.23 3.03
CA ASN A 637 -10.80 3.45 2.22
C ASN A 637 -9.50 4.27 2.31
N ALA A 638 -8.35 3.59 2.38
CA ALA A 638 -7.05 4.25 2.37
C ALA A 638 -6.84 5.11 1.11
N THR A 639 -6.31 6.32 1.30
CA THR A 639 -6.10 7.32 0.24
C THR A 639 -4.64 7.49 -0.16
N SER A 640 -3.70 7.04 0.67
CA SER A 640 -2.26 7.20 0.45
C SER A 640 -1.53 5.86 0.28
N LEU A 641 -0.53 5.83 -0.60
CA LEU A 641 0.41 4.72 -0.69
C LEU A 641 1.22 4.65 0.61
N SER A 642 1.17 3.50 1.28
CA SER A 642 1.91 3.29 2.53
C SER A 642 2.62 1.94 2.52
N PHE A 643 3.79 1.84 3.15
CA PHE A 643 4.54 0.57 3.19
C PHE A 643 5.14 0.28 4.57
N LEU A 644 5.18 -1.01 4.90
CA LEU A 644 5.79 -1.53 6.12
C LEU A 644 7.21 -2.01 5.86
N MET A 645 8.05 -1.85 6.88
CA MET A 645 9.44 -2.26 6.84
C MET A 645 9.79 -3.19 7.99
N SER A 646 10.47 -4.28 7.66
CA SER A 646 11.14 -5.13 8.65
C SER A 646 12.54 -4.62 8.91
N LYS A 647 13.04 -4.90 10.11
CA LYS A 647 14.44 -4.70 10.47
C LYS A 647 15.20 -6.02 10.29
N GLU A 648 16.19 -6.02 9.40
CA GLU A 648 17.12 -7.12 9.19
C GLU A 648 18.55 -6.65 9.51
N GLY A 649 19.02 -6.99 10.71
CA GLY A 649 20.28 -6.46 11.25
C GLY A 649 20.21 -4.94 11.44
N VAL A 650 20.98 -4.20 10.63
CA VAL A 650 21.06 -2.73 10.67
C VAL A 650 20.17 -2.08 9.61
N ARG A 651 19.67 -2.85 8.63
CA ARG A 651 18.94 -2.32 7.47
C ARG A 651 17.43 -2.52 7.62
N TYR A 652 16.68 -1.54 7.13
CA TYR A 652 15.24 -1.66 6.92
C TYR A 652 14.93 -2.04 5.48
N THR A 653 14.07 -3.03 5.27
CA THR A 653 13.62 -3.45 3.93
C THR A 653 12.09 -3.39 3.88
N PRO A 654 11.49 -2.90 2.78
CA PRO A 654 10.05 -2.89 2.64
C PRO A 654 9.54 -4.32 2.49
N GLN A 655 8.34 -4.62 3.01
CA GLN A 655 7.80 -5.97 3.07
C GLN A 655 6.38 -6.10 2.50
N ALA A 656 5.58 -5.05 2.65
CA ALA A 656 4.20 -4.99 2.19
C ALA A 656 3.80 -3.53 1.97
N CYS A 657 2.90 -3.30 1.03
CA CYS A 657 2.43 -1.97 0.68
C CYS A 657 0.90 -1.95 0.52
N ILE A 658 0.27 -0.81 0.79
CA ILE A 658 -1.11 -0.51 0.41
C ILE A 658 -1.05 0.61 -0.63
N ILE A 659 -1.95 0.57 -1.62
CA ILE A 659 -2.09 1.65 -2.61
C ILE A 659 -3.38 2.42 -2.28
N GLY A 660 -3.28 3.74 -2.24
CA GLY A 660 -4.42 4.62 -2.02
C GLY A 660 -5.30 4.74 -3.26
N LYS A 661 -6.62 4.89 -3.07
CA LYS A 661 -7.58 5.10 -4.18
C LYS A 661 -7.36 6.41 -4.96
N GLN A 662 -6.61 7.36 -4.39
CA GLN A 662 -6.53 8.76 -4.84
C GLN A 662 -5.09 9.17 -5.19
N ASP A 663 -4.21 8.20 -5.44
CA ASP A 663 -2.75 8.37 -5.53
C ASP A 663 -2.23 7.94 -6.92
N GLU A 664 -2.88 8.37 -8.00
CA GLU A 664 -2.59 7.89 -9.36
C GLU A 664 -1.11 8.11 -9.78
N ARG A 665 -0.55 9.30 -9.55
CA ARG A 665 0.85 9.60 -9.91
C ARG A 665 1.85 8.70 -9.17
N ILE A 666 1.66 8.55 -7.86
CA ILE A 666 2.52 7.71 -7.02
C ILE A 666 2.35 6.23 -7.40
N THR A 667 1.12 5.82 -7.71
CA THR A 667 0.82 4.46 -8.18
C THR A 667 1.52 4.17 -9.50
N ASN A 668 1.43 5.06 -10.48
CA ASN A 668 2.10 4.91 -11.77
C ASN A 668 3.63 4.88 -11.60
N LEU A 669 4.18 5.80 -10.81
CA LEU A 669 5.61 5.87 -10.48
C LEU A 669 6.13 4.54 -9.89
N THR A 670 5.37 3.97 -8.96
CA THR A 670 5.79 2.79 -8.21
C THR A 670 5.48 1.46 -8.92
N THR A 671 4.52 1.43 -9.85
CA THR A 671 4.15 0.18 -10.56
C THR A 671 4.86 0.00 -11.91
N GLN A 672 5.37 1.08 -12.53
CA GLN A 672 6.02 1.04 -13.86
C GLN A 672 7.10 -0.04 -14.01
N TYR A 673 7.89 -0.29 -12.95
CA TYR A 673 8.99 -1.25 -12.94
C TYR A 673 8.75 -2.41 -11.97
N ALA A 674 7.49 -2.77 -11.75
CA ALA A 674 7.09 -3.88 -10.88
C ALA A 674 6.19 -4.88 -11.63
N GLU A 675 6.16 -6.12 -11.13
CA GLU A 675 5.22 -7.13 -11.60
C GLU A 675 3.80 -6.78 -11.16
N ARG A 676 2.79 -7.31 -11.86
CA ARG A 676 1.38 -7.10 -11.49
C ARG A 676 1.12 -7.49 -10.04
N GLY A 677 0.51 -6.58 -9.27
CA GLY A 677 0.23 -6.77 -7.83
C GLY A 677 1.41 -6.50 -6.91
N LYS A 678 2.49 -5.88 -7.43
CA LYS A 678 3.62 -5.38 -6.65
C LYS A 678 3.89 -3.91 -6.96
N VAL A 679 4.66 -3.27 -6.08
CA VAL A 679 5.23 -1.93 -6.28
C VAL A 679 6.75 -1.98 -6.12
N ASN A 680 7.45 -1.10 -6.82
CA ASN A 680 8.90 -0.92 -6.73
C ASN A 680 9.21 0.34 -5.92
N LEU A 681 9.72 0.14 -4.71
CA LEU A 681 10.08 1.23 -3.79
C LEU A 681 11.56 1.56 -3.80
N GLU A 682 12.36 0.95 -4.69
CA GLU A 682 13.81 1.03 -4.66
C GLU A 682 14.35 2.46 -4.72
N PHE A 683 13.66 3.39 -5.40
CA PHE A 683 14.05 4.79 -5.48
C PHE A 683 14.11 5.51 -4.11
N LEU A 684 13.35 5.05 -3.12
CA LEU A 684 13.39 5.55 -1.73
C LEU A 684 14.58 4.97 -0.93
N PHE A 685 15.24 3.94 -1.46
CA PHE A 685 16.36 3.25 -0.84
C PHE A 685 17.66 3.33 -1.67
N ARG A 686 17.65 4.11 -2.76
CA ARG A 686 18.84 4.37 -3.59
C ARG A 686 19.87 5.20 -2.85
N ASP A 687 21.13 4.96 -3.21
CA ASP A 687 22.27 5.76 -2.83
C ASP A 687 23.15 6.02 -4.07
N ARG A 688 23.33 7.29 -4.44
CA ARG A 688 24.24 7.69 -5.53
C ARG A 688 25.33 8.65 -5.06
N LYS A 689 25.20 9.33 -3.91
CA LYS A 689 26.07 10.44 -3.48
C LYS A 689 26.03 10.77 -1.96
N GLN A 690 25.47 9.94 -1.07
CA GLN A 690 25.40 10.24 0.38
C GLN A 690 25.87 9.05 1.23
N ASP A 691 26.30 9.29 2.48
CA ASP A 691 26.74 8.22 3.40
C ASP A 691 25.59 7.31 3.90
N SER A 692 24.32 7.64 3.64
CA SER A 692 23.15 6.84 4.03
C SER A 692 21.94 7.02 3.10
N PRO A 693 21.25 5.93 2.67
CA PRO A 693 19.99 6.00 1.93
C PRO A 693 18.87 6.74 2.68
N PHE A 694 17.95 7.36 1.92
CA PHE A 694 16.89 8.24 2.43
C PHE A 694 16.11 7.65 3.61
N VAL A 695 15.43 6.52 3.40
CA VAL A 695 14.63 5.87 4.45
C VAL A 695 15.47 5.39 5.63
N GLN A 696 16.71 4.95 5.40
CA GLN A 696 17.61 4.48 6.47
C GLN A 696 18.03 5.63 7.40
N SER A 697 18.38 6.77 6.82
CA SER A 697 18.72 7.97 7.59
C SER A 697 17.50 8.51 8.33
N GLY A 698 16.34 8.53 7.66
CA GLY A 698 15.11 9.02 8.25
C GLY A 698 14.65 8.20 9.46
N ILE A 699 14.71 6.87 9.39
CA ILE A 699 14.34 6.03 10.55
C ILE A 699 15.30 6.21 11.73
N LYS A 700 16.59 6.48 11.47
CA LYS A 700 17.54 6.80 12.54
C LYS A 700 17.18 8.11 13.22
N ALA A 701 16.80 9.15 12.47
CA ALA A 701 16.33 10.43 13.02
C ALA A 701 15.05 10.25 13.84
N VAL A 702 14.04 9.53 13.31
CA VAL A 702 12.80 9.22 14.03
C VAL A 702 13.08 8.54 15.37
N LYS A 703 14.03 7.62 15.43
CA LYS A 703 14.40 6.92 16.68
C LYS A 703 15.16 7.81 17.66
N LEU A 704 15.98 8.73 17.16
CA LEU A 704 16.74 9.65 17.99
C LEU A 704 15.84 10.73 18.60
N GLU A 705 14.95 11.28 17.79
CA GLU A 705 14.06 12.40 18.17
C GLU A 705 12.73 11.93 18.77
N ASN A 706 12.41 10.64 18.64
CA ASN A 706 11.13 10.04 19.02
C ASN A 706 9.92 10.76 18.40
N MET A 707 10.08 11.27 17.19
CA MET A 707 9.06 11.99 16.43
C MET A 707 8.91 11.42 15.02
N PRO A 708 7.71 11.52 14.41
CA PRO A 708 7.53 11.30 12.98
C PRO A 708 8.41 12.25 12.15
N LEU A 709 9.17 11.71 11.20
CA LEU A 709 9.87 12.53 10.22
C LEU A 709 8.92 12.89 9.09
N ARG A 710 8.90 14.17 8.69
CA ARG A 710 8.13 14.69 7.56
C ARG A 710 9.06 15.40 6.60
N GLN A 711 9.17 14.93 5.35
CA GLN A 711 10.05 15.52 4.35
C GLN A 711 9.42 15.52 2.96
N GLU A 712 9.66 16.58 2.18
CA GLU A 712 9.23 16.68 0.79
C GLU A 712 10.30 16.12 -0.16
N LEU A 713 9.90 15.18 -1.02
CA LEU A 713 10.73 14.57 -2.05
C LEU A 713 10.24 15.00 -3.44
N PHE A 714 11.13 15.63 -4.20
CA PHE A 714 10.88 16.00 -5.60
C PHE A 714 11.39 14.89 -6.51
N VAL A 715 10.55 14.45 -7.44
CA VAL A 715 10.83 13.33 -8.33
C VAL A 715 10.63 13.77 -9.78
N SER A 716 11.67 13.59 -10.60
CA SER A 716 11.54 13.60 -12.06
C SER A 716 11.26 12.17 -12.51
N PHE A 717 10.17 11.96 -13.23
CA PHE A 717 9.75 10.65 -13.73
C PHE A 717 9.63 10.66 -15.26
N ASP A 718 10.47 9.87 -15.93
CA ASP A 718 10.43 9.64 -17.37
C ASP A 718 10.09 8.17 -17.66
N ALA A 719 8.82 7.90 -17.96
CA ALA A 719 8.31 6.56 -18.22
C ALA A 719 8.84 5.92 -19.52
N SER A 720 9.46 6.70 -20.41
CA SER A 720 10.03 6.20 -21.66
C SER A 720 11.35 5.45 -21.46
N GLN A 721 12.04 5.69 -20.34
CA GLN A 721 13.31 5.06 -20.03
C GLN A 721 13.12 3.59 -19.62
N LYS A 722 14.00 2.72 -20.12
CA LYS A 722 14.00 1.29 -19.73
C LYS A 722 14.67 1.05 -18.38
N ASP A 723 15.68 1.87 -18.03
CA ASP A 723 16.38 1.75 -16.75
C ASP A 723 15.65 2.56 -15.66
N PRO A 724 15.13 1.92 -14.59
CA PRO A 724 14.47 2.60 -13.47
C PRO A 724 15.31 3.70 -12.83
N ARG A 725 16.64 3.62 -12.92
CA ARG A 725 17.57 4.58 -12.32
C ARG A 725 17.77 5.85 -13.15
N MET A 726 17.45 5.78 -14.43
CA MET A 726 17.42 6.94 -15.33
C MET A 726 16.01 7.53 -15.38
N ALA A 727 15.00 6.66 -15.28
CA ALA A 727 13.60 7.03 -15.26
C ALA A 727 13.19 7.84 -14.03
N ILE A 728 13.64 7.43 -12.84
CA ILE A 728 13.20 8.00 -11.56
C ILE A 728 14.37 8.71 -10.89
N ILE A 729 14.31 10.04 -10.82
CA ILE A 729 15.35 10.88 -10.21
C ILE A 729 14.76 11.59 -8.99
N PRO A 730 14.95 11.04 -7.77
CA PRO A 730 14.49 11.65 -6.53
C PRO A 730 15.52 12.64 -5.95
N ARG A 731 15.04 13.75 -5.38
CA ARG A 731 15.85 14.74 -4.63
C ARG A 731 15.01 15.42 -3.55
N TYR A 732 15.50 15.51 -2.32
CA TYR A 732 14.79 16.21 -1.26
C TYR A 732 14.73 17.72 -1.49
N SER A 733 13.62 18.33 -1.08
CA SER A 733 13.40 19.76 -1.27
C SER A 733 14.38 20.64 -0.46
N ASP A 734 14.91 20.14 0.66
CA ASP A 734 15.92 20.82 1.50
C ASP A 734 17.33 20.82 0.89
N LYS A 735 17.61 19.98 -0.12
CA LYS A 735 18.92 19.90 -0.81
C LYS A 735 19.04 20.87 -1.98
N PHE A 736 18.08 21.76 -2.16
CA PHE A 736 18.18 22.87 -3.12
C PHE A 736 18.58 24.12 -2.37
N GLU A 737 19.54 24.88 -2.92
CA GLU A 737 20.06 26.08 -2.27
C GLU A 737 19.08 27.25 -2.36
N SER A 738 18.22 27.26 -3.38
CA SER A 738 17.27 28.36 -3.61
C SER A 738 15.97 27.92 -4.26
N ASN A 739 14.96 28.79 -4.21
CA ASN A 739 13.66 28.58 -4.86
C ASN A 739 13.76 28.61 -6.40
N GLU A 740 14.75 29.30 -6.97
CA GLU A 740 15.05 29.25 -8.41
C GLU A 740 15.54 27.86 -8.82
N GLN A 741 16.43 27.22 -8.04
CA GLN A 741 16.88 25.85 -8.33
C GLN A 741 15.74 24.84 -8.24
N ARG A 742 14.82 25.01 -7.26
CA ARG A 742 13.60 24.20 -7.16
C ARG A 742 12.73 24.36 -8.41
N ARG A 743 12.46 25.61 -8.84
CA ARG A 743 11.70 25.91 -10.07
C ARG A 743 12.35 25.31 -11.33
N ALA A 744 13.67 25.40 -11.45
CA ALA A 744 14.41 24.84 -12.58
C ALA A 744 14.24 23.31 -12.63
N PHE A 745 14.44 22.62 -11.50
CA PHE A 745 14.24 21.17 -11.42
C PHE A 745 12.82 20.75 -11.81
N ILE A 746 11.80 21.50 -11.36
CA ILE A 746 10.40 21.22 -11.71
C ILE A 746 10.19 21.33 -13.22
N ARG A 747 10.67 22.41 -13.86
CA ARG A 747 10.57 22.59 -15.33
C ARG A 747 11.27 21.49 -16.10
N ASP A 748 12.48 21.13 -15.68
CA ASP A 748 13.26 20.06 -16.32
C ASP A 748 12.56 18.69 -16.18
N ALA A 749 11.91 18.44 -15.03
CA ALA A 749 11.14 17.23 -14.80
C ALA A 749 9.90 17.16 -15.68
N MET A 750 9.13 18.26 -15.78
CA MET A 750 7.95 18.36 -16.65
C MET A 750 8.31 18.27 -18.14
N THR A 751 9.50 18.74 -18.53
CA THR A 751 9.96 18.65 -19.93
C THR A 751 10.39 17.23 -20.31
N ARG A 752 11.03 16.51 -19.37
CA ARG A 752 11.46 15.12 -19.59
C ARG A 752 10.33 14.09 -19.51
N GLY A 753 9.26 14.42 -18.79
CA GLY A 753 8.15 13.51 -18.54
C GLY A 753 7.19 14.11 -17.55
N GLN A 754 7.20 13.63 -16.31
CA GLN A 754 6.33 14.07 -15.24
C GLN A 754 7.13 14.52 -14.01
N PHE A 755 6.75 15.66 -13.45
CA PHE A 755 7.17 16.05 -12.11
C PHE A 755 6.20 15.48 -11.06
N ILE A 756 6.74 14.89 -10.01
CA ILE A 756 5.95 14.39 -8.88
C ILE A 756 6.59 14.90 -7.58
N ALA A 757 5.80 15.50 -6.69
CA ALA A 757 6.23 15.86 -5.35
C ALA A 757 5.51 14.99 -4.32
N ILE A 758 6.29 14.35 -3.45
CA ILE A 758 5.79 13.41 -2.45
C ILE A 758 6.15 13.93 -1.07
N HIS A 759 5.15 14.09 -0.21
CA HIS A 759 5.40 14.29 1.21
C HIS A 759 5.56 12.93 1.88
N VAL A 760 6.79 12.62 2.27
CA VAL A 760 7.21 11.34 2.87
C VAL A 760 7.13 11.45 4.38
N MET A 761 6.32 10.61 5.00
CA MET A 761 6.21 10.53 6.44
C MET A 761 6.71 9.18 6.96
N LEU A 762 7.71 9.19 7.83
CA LEU A 762 8.30 8.00 8.43
C LEU A 762 8.02 7.95 9.92
N THR A 763 7.59 6.78 10.40
CA THR A 763 7.42 6.51 11.84
C THR A 763 7.93 5.12 12.20
N THR A 764 8.28 4.91 13.47
CA THR A 764 8.49 3.57 14.02
C THR A 764 7.15 2.89 14.29
N THR A 765 7.12 1.56 14.30
CA THR A 765 5.93 0.80 14.69
C THR A 765 5.97 0.45 16.17
N GLY A 766 4.80 0.27 16.78
CA GLY A 766 4.65 -0.29 18.13
C GLY A 766 4.82 -1.81 18.16
N LYS A 767 4.56 -2.41 19.33
CA LYS A 767 4.46 -3.86 19.46
C LYS A 767 3.19 -4.36 18.75
N PRO A 768 3.23 -5.55 18.12
CA PRO A 768 2.04 -6.11 17.48
C PRO A 768 0.98 -6.51 18.51
N ASP A 769 -0.28 -6.28 18.16
CA ASP A 769 -1.44 -6.77 18.91
C ASP A 769 -1.74 -8.21 18.49
N MET A 770 -1.31 -9.15 19.33
CA MET A 770 -1.54 -10.58 19.11
C MET A 770 -3.01 -10.97 19.30
N SER A 771 -3.77 -10.22 20.09
CA SER A 771 -5.15 -10.57 20.44
C SER A 771 -6.09 -10.54 19.22
N LEU A 772 -5.89 -9.58 18.32
CA LEU A 772 -6.63 -9.43 17.07
C LEU A 772 -6.44 -10.61 16.11
N LEU A 773 -5.25 -11.23 16.15
CA LEU A 773 -4.85 -12.31 15.24
C LEU A 773 -4.95 -13.69 15.88
N GLN A 774 -5.06 -13.77 17.21
CA GLN A 774 -4.88 -15.00 17.98
C GLN A 774 -5.75 -16.15 17.49
N THR A 775 -7.02 -15.89 17.17
CA THR A 775 -7.95 -16.94 16.75
C THR A 775 -7.54 -17.56 15.42
N GLU A 776 -7.09 -16.74 14.46
CA GLU A 776 -6.64 -17.21 13.15
C GLU A 776 -5.24 -17.83 13.21
N ILE A 777 -4.33 -17.27 14.00
CA ILE A 777 -3.00 -17.86 14.24
C ILE A 777 -3.17 -19.23 14.90
N ASN A 778 -4.03 -19.37 15.91
CA ASN A 778 -4.31 -20.66 16.54
C ASN A 778 -4.85 -21.69 15.53
N TYR A 779 -5.75 -21.26 14.65
CA TYR A 779 -6.26 -22.12 13.58
C TYR A 779 -5.13 -22.58 12.63
N VAL A 780 -4.23 -21.68 12.22
CA VAL A 780 -3.05 -22.04 11.40
C VAL A 780 -2.12 -22.99 12.16
N THR A 781 -1.89 -22.75 13.46
CA THR A 781 -1.04 -23.59 14.32
C THR A 781 -1.54 -25.03 14.39
N MET A 782 -2.87 -25.25 14.44
CA MET A 782 -3.46 -26.60 14.47
C MET A 782 -3.07 -27.45 13.25
N TYR A 783 -2.84 -26.83 12.09
CA TYR A 783 -2.54 -27.55 10.84
C TYR A 783 -1.11 -27.37 10.32
N ALA A 784 -0.45 -26.27 10.68
CA ALA A 784 0.90 -25.92 10.20
C ALA A 784 1.66 -25.03 11.19
N VAL A 785 2.16 -25.64 12.27
CA VAL A 785 2.96 -24.98 13.31
C VAL A 785 4.13 -24.15 12.75
N HIS A 786 4.86 -24.66 11.75
CA HIS A 786 5.99 -23.94 11.14
C HIS A 786 5.54 -22.61 10.51
N ARG A 787 4.41 -22.62 9.78
CA ARG A 787 3.89 -21.40 9.14
C ARG A 787 3.39 -20.40 10.18
N ALA A 788 2.78 -20.86 11.26
CA ALA A 788 2.38 -19.98 12.36
C ALA A 788 3.59 -19.29 13.00
N ARG A 789 4.67 -20.03 13.29
CA ARG A 789 5.93 -19.46 13.81
C ARG A 789 6.57 -18.45 12.85
N GLU A 790 6.54 -18.72 11.55
CA GLU A 790 7.02 -17.78 10.53
C GLU A 790 6.21 -16.48 10.51
N LEU A 791 4.87 -16.57 10.61
CA LEU A 791 3.99 -15.41 10.69
C LEU A 791 4.25 -14.59 11.94
N GLU A 792 4.36 -15.25 13.10
CA GLU A 792 4.68 -14.59 14.37
C GLU A 792 6.04 -13.88 14.27
N LYS A 793 7.09 -14.58 13.80
CA LYS A 793 8.41 -13.98 13.60
C LYS A 793 8.36 -12.78 12.67
N LYS A 794 7.58 -12.85 11.59
CA LYS A 794 7.40 -11.74 10.64
C LYS A 794 6.64 -10.57 11.27
N LEU A 795 5.62 -10.85 12.05
CA LEU A 795 4.84 -9.84 12.78
C LEU A 795 5.72 -9.05 13.75
N TRP A 796 6.62 -9.72 14.46
CA TRP A 796 7.60 -9.10 15.37
C TRP A 796 8.79 -8.41 14.66
N SER A 797 9.01 -8.66 13.37
CA SER A 797 10.13 -8.06 12.64
C SER A 797 9.83 -6.65 12.10
N PHE A 798 8.55 -6.29 12.01
CA PHE A 798 8.13 -4.94 11.61
C PHE A 798 8.60 -3.90 12.63
N ALA A 799 9.27 -2.87 12.12
CA ALA A 799 9.92 -1.87 12.96
C ALA A 799 9.64 -0.41 12.54
N ALA A 800 9.15 -0.21 11.32
CA ALA A 800 8.83 1.11 10.79
C ALA A 800 7.74 1.03 9.71
N CYS A 801 7.01 2.13 9.54
CA CYS A 801 6.09 2.33 8.43
C CYS A 801 6.33 3.70 7.78
N SER A 802 5.94 3.80 6.51
CA SER A 802 6.00 5.02 5.72
C SER A 802 4.65 5.30 5.09
N HIS A 803 4.26 6.58 5.07
CA HIS A 803 3.10 7.08 4.35
C HIS A 803 3.56 8.10 3.31
N LEU A 804 3.13 7.93 2.06
CA LEU A 804 3.46 8.81 0.95
C LEU A 804 2.20 9.59 0.54
N VAL A 805 2.30 10.91 0.48
CA VAL A 805 1.17 11.77 0.11
C VAL A 805 1.56 12.59 -1.11
N ASP A 806 0.77 12.51 -2.19
CA ASP A 806 0.99 13.36 -3.37
C ASP A 806 0.67 14.83 -3.03
N VAL A 807 1.70 15.69 -3.13
CA VAL A 807 1.62 17.16 -2.94
C VAL A 807 2.04 17.91 -4.21
N THR A 808 2.08 17.22 -5.36
CA THR A 808 2.55 17.78 -6.64
C THR A 808 1.83 19.06 -7.02
N ASP A 809 0.50 19.08 -6.94
CA ASP A 809 -0.29 20.25 -7.34
C ASP A 809 -0.01 21.44 -6.41
N GLU A 810 0.08 21.22 -5.09
CA GLU A 810 0.47 22.24 -4.11
C GLU A 810 1.85 22.83 -4.40
N VAL A 811 2.83 21.98 -4.71
CA VAL A 811 4.20 22.42 -5.01
C VAL A 811 4.25 23.24 -6.31
N LEU A 812 3.50 22.83 -7.34
CA LEU A 812 3.39 23.59 -8.59
C LEU A 812 2.74 24.96 -8.36
N ILE A 813 1.67 25.02 -7.55
CA ILE A 813 1.02 26.26 -7.15
C ILE A 813 2.00 27.19 -6.43
N ARG A 814 2.69 26.66 -5.41
CA ARG A 814 3.65 27.38 -4.58
C ARG A 814 4.77 28.03 -5.40
N HIS A 815 5.21 27.35 -6.45
CA HIS A 815 6.28 27.82 -7.31
C HIS A 815 5.80 28.66 -8.51
N GLY A 816 4.50 28.92 -8.63
CA GLY A 816 3.93 29.86 -9.60
C GLY A 816 3.68 29.28 -10.99
N PHE A 817 3.49 27.97 -11.11
CA PHE A 817 3.07 27.33 -12.36
C PHE A 817 1.59 27.59 -12.64
N SER A 818 1.23 27.68 -13.93
CA SER A 818 -0.15 27.96 -14.34
C SER A 818 -1.07 26.74 -14.16
N ARG A 819 -2.39 26.96 -14.24
CA ARG A 819 -3.36 25.85 -14.16
C ARG A 819 -3.22 24.91 -15.36
N GLU A 820 -2.85 25.46 -16.52
CA GLU A 820 -2.53 24.71 -17.72
C GLU A 820 -1.31 23.81 -17.49
N ASP A 821 -0.24 24.33 -16.88
CA ASP A 821 0.95 23.54 -16.54
C ASP A 821 0.63 22.38 -15.59
N ILE A 822 -0.16 22.64 -14.54
CA ILE A 822 -0.57 21.62 -13.56
C ILE A 822 -1.38 20.51 -14.25
N THR A 823 -2.33 20.89 -15.11
CA THR A 823 -3.17 19.96 -15.86
C THR A 823 -2.34 19.15 -16.87
N ALA A 824 -1.39 19.79 -17.54
CA ALA A 824 -0.46 19.15 -18.46
C ALA A 824 0.50 18.19 -17.74
N ASN A 825 0.91 18.47 -16.51
CA ASN A 825 1.72 17.53 -15.72
C ASN A 825 0.89 16.32 -15.23
N LYS A 826 -0.42 16.48 -15.01
CA LYS A 826 -1.32 15.39 -14.58
C LYS A 826 -1.62 14.42 -15.72
N THR A 827 -1.91 14.97 -16.90
CA THR A 827 -2.12 14.19 -18.13
C THR A 827 -0.77 13.86 -18.75
N LEU A 828 -0.30 12.62 -18.65
CA LEU A 828 0.88 12.16 -19.41
C LEU A 828 0.61 12.39 -20.91
N LYS A 829 0.94 13.58 -21.45
CA LYS A 829 1.09 13.75 -22.89
C LYS A 829 2.31 12.91 -23.22
N SER A 830 2.08 11.66 -23.62
CA SER A 830 2.99 11.00 -24.53
C SER A 830 3.24 12.00 -25.64
N VAL A 831 4.42 12.61 -25.67
CA VAL A 831 4.87 13.33 -26.85
C VAL A 831 5.04 12.25 -27.91
N THR A 832 3.94 11.96 -28.60
CA THR A 832 3.98 11.24 -29.86
C THR A 832 4.82 12.11 -30.79
N SER A 833 5.72 11.46 -31.51
CA SER A 833 6.83 12.05 -32.26
C SER A 833 6.42 12.94 -33.44
N GLU A 834 5.18 13.41 -33.51
CA GLU A 834 4.62 14.14 -34.65
C GLU A 834 4.65 15.67 -34.50
N GLN A 835 4.91 16.22 -33.31
CA GLN A 835 4.95 17.69 -33.11
C GLN A 835 6.35 18.33 -33.22
N ILE A 836 7.42 17.56 -33.45
CA ILE A 836 8.78 18.11 -33.66
C ILE A 836 9.06 18.38 -35.16
N VAL A 837 8.22 17.90 -36.08
CA VAL A 837 8.42 18.09 -37.54
C VAL A 837 7.73 19.35 -38.09
N LEU A 838 6.85 19.99 -37.33
CA LEU A 838 6.10 21.18 -37.82
C LEU A 838 6.66 22.54 -37.37
N ASN A 839 7.74 22.57 -36.60
CA ASN A 839 8.44 23.82 -36.23
C ASN A 839 9.77 24.02 -37.00
N ASN A 840 10.06 23.19 -38.00
CA ASN A 840 11.19 23.34 -38.92
C ASN A 840 10.74 23.32 -40.41
N ALA A 841 9.58 23.91 -40.69
CA ALA A 841 9.12 24.23 -42.05
C ALA A 841 8.75 25.71 -42.13
#